data_AF-A0A4U0X442-F1
#
_entry.id   AF-A0A4U0X442-F1
#
_cell.length_a   1.000
_cell.length_b   1.000
_cell.length_c   1.000
_cell.angle_alpha   90.00
_cell.angle_beta   90.00
_cell.angle_gamma   90.00
#
_symmetry.space_group_name_H-M   'P 1'
#
loop_
_entity.id
_entity.type
_entity.pdbx_description
1 polymer ?
#
loop_
_entity_poly.entity_id
_entity_poly.type
_entity_poly.pdbx_seq_one_letter_code
_entity_poly.pdbx_strand_id
1 'polypeptide(L)'
;MTDTNPNGAVKDEANRPLRILIVGAGIGGLTAALALRQQGHDVHIFESSKLAQETGAAIHLASNANGLLRRMGLDAEKIGGVECVGIVEYIPQTGAVKYRVDTTKMSKMWQHPWHLVHRAHLHTALKDMATGPERKDQAAKLHVASRVLDVDAEGATLTLEDGTKIEGDLLVGADGVHSRARSSIPGGDKKPFDSGKSAFRFLLPTEILTSDPQTAELVTKSALTMWIADDRRLIMYPCVDNTMMNFVAIHPSKESEADITGAGWQETGSKARMLDIYKGFAPSVLAILDKADESRLKVWQLLDMEQMPSFIHEKLAVMGDAAHPFLPHQGQGGGQAIEDGVALAAVLPLGTKPDEVKDRLRIFEQCRYERAHKIQSFTRTAGLDTAELAAKGMKLDMMEYMGYNFGHDAWDYTTNALQKRLEARDKTLRTSRTYLQNLLPAGFAFTSPATVASASISCTTLDGMAWLGGGGYSHLGLYIHGINYTKRDGSKVFGTYLPLLFENSADPIITGRDELGMPKLFADIDVRESENKSSEISLSWRGTTFGTFSISGLTEEEPAVNGVGSEPGQKGPGPPPPPPEHGTFHYRYVPSVGEPGKADADYPVFVPKPEAAEGVEAPKSFATKTASISLQAKDWQTLPTLHHITDWLAAMPLYGVEEAKLVRSTGVSDLSGARRLDADSRTLFLARLDDDAGREIRLRRLLESMRRRSTRERHQGVIMMGAHWDCTGDRIEVATNPSPGKSPVAYVHPSKYVNYKLVSDLDTAERCISMLRDGGFNVGANSKFEWIHDTYLILIRMFPGGCPPTTIVSMNARFDPHFHLRVGSTLRPLRNEGYLIIGTGGAVHNLYRNVWAPMLKYRDNFAQETAPEGWALEFRQSVEDCMTQNRGPALRRAITRLMKHPQYRDAHATDDHFMSACFVAGAAGEWEDEQEERGRLGAETWELTNMCNSQFTLGSWSSEQRVATAAA
;
A
#
# COMPACT_ATOMS: atom_id res chain seq x y z
N MET A 1 -19.75 25.79 44.71
CA MET A 1 -18.87 25.29 45.78
C MET A 1 -17.96 24.25 45.15
N THR A 2 -16.64 24.37 45.34
CA THR A 2 -15.66 23.41 44.80
C THR A 2 -15.35 22.36 45.86
N ASP A 3 -15.64 21.11 45.56
CA ASP A 3 -15.48 19.99 46.50
C ASP A 3 -14.01 19.54 46.55
N THR A 4 -13.37 19.63 47.72
CA THR A 4 -11.92 19.39 47.89
C THR A 4 -11.63 18.40 49.02
N ASN A 5 -11.06 17.26 48.66
CA ASN A 5 -10.63 16.22 49.59
C ASN A 5 -9.28 16.61 50.25
N PRO A 6 -9.02 16.37 51.56
CA PRO A 6 -7.93 17.03 52.30
C PRO A 6 -6.48 16.76 51.87
N ASN A 7 -6.23 15.82 50.94
CA ASN A 7 -4.88 15.37 50.57
C ASN A 7 -4.28 16.08 49.33
N GLY A 8 -4.90 17.13 48.80
CA GLY A 8 -4.29 18.03 47.80
C GLY A 8 -4.02 17.43 46.40
N ALA A 9 -4.25 16.14 46.19
CA ALA A 9 -4.20 15.51 44.88
C ALA A 9 -5.35 16.02 43.99
N VAL A 10 -4.99 16.73 42.91
CA VAL A 10 -5.89 16.98 41.78
C VAL A 10 -6.25 15.62 41.19
N LYS A 11 -7.54 15.36 40.92
CA LYS A 11 -7.93 14.18 40.13
C LYS A 11 -7.40 14.36 38.71
N ASP A 12 -6.74 13.35 38.15
CA ASP A 12 -6.28 13.39 36.77
C ASP A 12 -7.46 13.55 35.79
N GLU A 13 -7.70 14.79 35.34
CA GLU A 13 -8.63 15.09 34.25
C GLU A 13 -8.14 14.55 32.90
N ALA A 14 -6.88 14.14 32.82
CA ALA A 14 -6.15 13.74 31.62
C ALA A 14 -6.73 12.52 30.88
N ASN A 15 -7.68 11.79 31.46
CA ASN A 15 -8.20 10.56 30.86
C ASN A 15 -9.73 10.38 31.01
N ARG A 16 -10.51 11.47 31.00
CA ARG A 16 -11.99 11.36 31.07
C ARG A 16 -12.61 10.89 29.75
N PRO A 17 -13.68 10.08 29.78
CA PRO A 17 -14.54 9.86 28.62
C PRO A 17 -15.11 11.16 28.05
N LEU A 18 -15.29 11.21 26.73
CA LEU A 18 -16.15 12.19 26.05
C LEU A 18 -17.61 11.76 26.17
N ARG A 19 -18.54 12.72 26.34
CA ARG A 19 -19.98 12.49 26.27
C ARG A 19 -20.47 12.73 24.85
N ILE A 20 -20.91 11.69 24.16
CA ILE A 20 -21.23 11.74 22.73
C ILE A 20 -22.73 11.52 22.51
N LEU A 21 -23.36 12.41 21.76
CA LEU A 21 -24.80 12.40 21.49
C LEU A 21 -25.05 12.05 20.01
N ILE A 22 -25.61 10.86 19.75
CA ILE A 22 -25.87 10.35 18.41
C ILE A 22 -27.37 10.47 18.10
N VAL A 23 -27.71 11.11 16.99
CA VAL A 23 -29.09 11.29 16.51
C VAL A 23 -29.39 10.24 15.43
N GLY A 24 -30.35 9.36 15.68
CA GLY A 24 -30.76 8.26 14.81
C GLY A 24 -30.10 6.91 15.15
N ALA A 25 -30.91 5.88 15.39
CA ALA A 25 -30.45 4.50 15.64
C ALA A 25 -30.47 3.62 14.37
N GLY A 26 -30.07 4.20 13.22
CA GLY A 26 -29.82 3.44 11.99
C GLY A 26 -28.53 2.60 12.05
N ILE A 27 -28.24 1.84 10.98
CA ILE A 27 -27.03 1.00 10.89
C ILE A 27 -25.74 1.80 11.19
N GLY A 28 -25.62 3.00 10.61
CA GLY A 28 -24.48 3.89 10.88
C GLY A 28 -24.44 4.40 12.32
N GLY A 29 -25.55 4.93 12.84
CA GLY A 29 -25.61 5.45 14.21
C GLY A 29 -25.34 4.39 15.29
N LEU A 30 -25.84 3.16 15.10
CA LEU A 30 -25.53 2.03 15.97
C LEU A 30 -24.08 1.55 15.83
N THR A 31 -23.52 1.62 14.62
CA THR A 31 -22.10 1.30 14.37
C THR A 31 -21.18 2.32 15.05
N ALA A 32 -21.45 3.62 14.88
CA ALA A 32 -20.76 4.69 15.58
C ALA A 32 -20.88 4.52 17.10
N ALA A 33 -22.07 4.20 17.61
CA ALA A 33 -22.27 3.95 19.03
C ALA A 33 -21.44 2.78 19.55
N LEU A 34 -21.41 1.66 18.81
CA LEU A 34 -20.65 0.45 19.14
C LEU A 34 -19.14 0.70 19.12
N ALA A 35 -18.63 1.44 18.14
CA ALA A 35 -17.22 1.75 18.02
C ALA A 35 -16.76 2.79 19.07
N LEU A 36 -17.57 3.82 19.33
CA LEU A 36 -17.26 4.87 20.31
C LEU A 36 -17.32 4.37 21.76
N ARG A 37 -18.22 3.44 22.10
CA ARG A 37 -18.18 2.80 23.43
C ARG A 37 -16.95 1.91 23.60
N GLN A 38 -16.48 1.25 22.54
CA GLN A 38 -15.24 0.46 22.57
C GLN A 38 -13.99 1.34 22.78
N GLN A 39 -14.01 2.60 22.34
CA GLN A 39 -13.03 3.64 22.69
C GLN A 39 -13.20 4.22 24.11
N GLY A 40 -14.15 3.69 24.90
CA GLY A 40 -14.37 4.08 26.30
C GLY A 40 -15.20 5.35 26.52
N HIS A 41 -15.97 5.82 25.54
CA HIS A 41 -16.75 7.05 25.64
C HIS A 41 -18.17 6.86 26.21
N ASP A 42 -18.73 7.92 26.81
CA ASP A 42 -20.11 7.92 27.31
C ASP A 42 -21.11 8.24 26.20
N VAL A 43 -21.55 7.20 25.49
CA VAL A 43 -22.43 7.32 24.33
C VAL A 43 -23.91 7.35 24.73
N HIS A 44 -24.63 8.35 24.23
CA HIS A 44 -26.09 8.44 24.22
C HIS A 44 -26.61 8.40 22.77
N ILE A 45 -27.65 7.60 22.50
CA ILE A 45 -28.29 7.47 21.17
C ILE A 45 -29.75 7.91 21.28
N PHE A 46 -30.21 8.79 20.39
CA PHE A 46 -31.58 9.33 20.39
C PHE A 46 -32.33 8.89 19.13
N GLU A 47 -33.41 8.14 19.31
CA GLU A 47 -34.18 7.53 18.24
C GLU A 47 -35.65 7.96 18.31
N SER A 48 -36.18 8.48 17.20
CA SER A 48 -37.55 8.99 17.09
C SER A 48 -38.63 7.91 17.23
N SER A 49 -38.32 6.68 16.81
CA SER A 49 -39.24 5.54 16.85
C SER A 49 -39.15 4.77 18.17
N LYS A 50 -40.06 3.82 18.36
CA LYS A 50 -40.03 2.87 19.49
C LYS A 50 -39.20 1.60 19.21
N LEU A 51 -38.56 1.51 18.03
CA LEU A 51 -37.84 0.31 17.54
C LEU A 51 -38.63 -1.01 17.66
N ALA A 52 -39.97 -0.94 17.61
CA ALA A 52 -40.84 -2.07 17.93
C ALA A 52 -40.86 -3.17 16.86
N GLN A 53 -40.66 -2.82 15.58
CA GLN A 53 -40.50 -3.75 14.45
C GLN A 53 -39.62 -3.13 13.36
N GLU A 54 -38.40 -3.64 13.19
CA GLU A 54 -37.49 -3.21 12.11
C GLU A 54 -37.83 -4.00 10.82
N THR A 55 -38.78 -3.52 10.00
CA THR A 55 -39.12 -4.21 8.74
C THR A 55 -38.04 -4.00 7.67
N GLY A 56 -36.98 -4.80 7.71
CA GLY A 56 -35.83 -4.70 6.80
C GLY A 56 -35.96 -5.52 5.51
N ALA A 57 -35.46 -4.97 4.41
CA ALA A 57 -34.98 -5.78 3.28
C ALA A 57 -33.56 -6.35 3.59
N ALA A 58 -32.92 -7.04 2.66
CA ALA A 58 -31.51 -7.42 2.80
C ALA A 58 -30.53 -6.30 2.36
N ILE A 59 -29.27 -6.46 2.74
CA ILE A 59 -28.14 -5.56 2.48
C ILE A 59 -26.84 -6.35 2.20
N HIS A 60 -25.89 -5.72 1.51
CA HIS A 60 -24.57 -6.29 1.23
C HIS A 60 -23.56 -5.86 2.32
N LEU A 61 -22.76 -6.81 2.79
CA LEU A 61 -21.55 -6.57 3.60
C LEU A 61 -20.34 -7.06 2.80
N ALA A 62 -19.88 -6.26 1.85
CA ALA A 62 -18.63 -6.53 1.15
C ALA A 62 -17.42 -6.39 2.10
N SER A 63 -16.24 -6.85 1.66
CA SER A 63 -15.01 -6.96 2.49
C SER A 63 -14.75 -5.73 3.37
N ASN A 64 -14.83 -4.53 2.77
CA ASN A 64 -14.63 -3.24 3.43
C ASN A 64 -15.53 -3.01 4.66
N ALA A 65 -16.80 -3.42 4.60
CA ALA A 65 -17.73 -3.28 5.72
C ALA A 65 -17.69 -4.50 6.66
N ASN A 66 -17.46 -5.71 6.12
CA ASN A 66 -17.44 -6.93 6.92
C ASN A 66 -16.20 -7.00 7.83
N GLY A 67 -15.04 -6.51 7.38
CA GLY A 67 -13.83 -6.44 8.21
C GLY A 67 -14.02 -5.60 9.46
N LEU A 68 -14.57 -4.40 9.30
CA LEU A 68 -14.83 -3.47 10.42
C LEU A 68 -15.86 -4.04 11.41
N LEU A 69 -16.89 -4.73 10.92
CA LEU A 69 -17.84 -5.45 11.77
C LEU A 69 -17.17 -6.56 12.57
N ARG A 70 -16.31 -7.39 11.94
CA ARG A 70 -15.52 -8.41 12.65
C ARG A 70 -14.54 -7.82 13.65
N ARG A 71 -13.91 -6.67 13.34
CA ARG A 71 -13.03 -5.92 14.25
C ARG A 71 -13.77 -5.51 15.53
N MET A 72 -15.03 -5.08 15.40
CA MET A 72 -15.92 -4.79 16.53
C MET A 72 -16.50 -6.06 17.22
N GLY A 73 -16.24 -7.26 16.68
CA GLY A 73 -16.71 -8.55 17.20
C GLY A 73 -18.07 -9.03 16.68
N LEU A 74 -18.55 -8.50 15.54
CA LEU A 74 -19.79 -8.92 14.87
C LEU A 74 -19.46 -9.73 13.61
N ASP A 75 -19.61 -11.05 13.68
CA ASP A 75 -19.50 -11.93 12.52
C ASP A 75 -20.86 -12.05 11.80
N ALA A 76 -20.89 -11.74 10.51
CA ALA A 76 -22.11 -11.77 9.70
C ALA A 76 -22.79 -13.15 9.67
N GLU A 77 -22.01 -14.23 9.74
CA GLU A 77 -22.49 -15.62 9.78
C GLU A 77 -23.38 -15.88 11.00
N LYS A 78 -23.06 -15.30 12.17
CA LYS A 78 -23.79 -15.53 13.43
C LYS A 78 -25.20 -14.94 13.46
N ILE A 79 -25.55 -14.12 12.45
CA ILE A 79 -26.84 -13.43 12.33
C ILE A 79 -27.63 -13.87 11.08
N GLY A 80 -27.28 -15.03 10.52
CA GLY A 80 -27.88 -15.59 9.31
C GLY A 80 -27.38 -14.94 8.01
N GLY A 81 -26.19 -14.35 8.04
CA GLY A 81 -25.53 -13.81 6.85
C GLY A 81 -25.02 -14.92 5.93
N VAL A 82 -25.29 -14.80 4.64
CA VAL A 82 -24.91 -15.78 3.62
C VAL A 82 -23.67 -15.29 2.87
N GLU A 83 -22.59 -16.08 2.84
CA GLU A 83 -21.43 -15.77 1.99
C GLU A 83 -21.85 -15.73 0.51
N CYS A 84 -21.43 -14.68 -0.21
CA CYS A 84 -21.64 -14.51 -1.64
C CYS A 84 -20.57 -15.28 -2.41
N VAL A 85 -20.89 -16.48 -2.88
CA VAL A 85 -19.98 -17.40 -3.60
C VAL A 85 -20.03 -17.25 -5.12
N GLY A 86 -21.01 -16.52 -5.66
CA GLY A 86 -20.98 -16.11 -7.07
C GLY A 86 -21.93 -14.98 -7.43
N ILE A 87 -21.73 -14.45 -8.65
CA ILE A 87 -22.64 -13.52 -9.32
C ILE A 87 -23.14 -14.18 -10.61
N VAL A 88 -24.44 -14.09 -10.90
CA VAL A 88 -25.05 -14.54 -12.15
C VAL A 88 -25.84 -13.39 -12.77
N GLU A 89 -25.49 -12.98 -13.99
CA GLU A 89 -26.34 -12.08 -14.77
C GLU A 89 -27.04 -12.84 -15.89
N TYR A 90 -28.34 -12.60 -16.03
CA TYR A 90 -29.22 -13.18 -17.03
C TYR A 90 -29.73 -12.09 -18.00
N ILE A 91 -29.90 -12.47 -19.27
CA ILE A 91 -30.57 -11.64 -20.28
C ILE A 91 -32.07 -11.57 -19.92
N PRO A 92 -32.64 -10.38 -19.65
CA PRO A 92 -34.00 -10.24 -19.13
C PRO A 92 -35.07 -10.94 -19.96
N GLN A 93 -35.04 -10.76 -21.29
CA GLN A 93 -36.10 -11.19 -22.21
C GLN A 93 -36.11 -12.70 -22.45
N THR A 94 -34.94 -13.34 -22.44
CA THR A 94 -34.78 -14.76 -22.82
C THR A 94 -34.54 -15.69 -21.64
N GLY A 95 -34.14 -15.17 -20.48
CA GLY A 95 -33.72 -15.99 -19.34
C GLY A 95 -32.39 -16.73 -19.58
N ALA A 96 -31.68 -16.43 -20.67
CA ALA A 96 -30.37 -17.01 -20.95
C ALA A 96 -29.29 -16.37 -20.05
N VAL A 97 -28.31 -17.16 -19.62
CA VAL A 97 -27.18 -16.68 -18.81
C VAL A 97 -26.28 -15.78 -19.67
N LYS A 98 -26.05 -14.55 -19.22
CA LYS A 98 -25.16 -13.58 -19.87
C LYS A 98 -23.71 -13.80 -19.43
N TYR A 99 -23.48 -13.96 -18.13
CA TYR A 99 -22.21 -14.40 -17.55
C TYR A 99 -22.38 -14.96 -16.13
N ARG A 100 -21.36 -15.66 -15.63
CA ARG A 100 -21.22 -16.11 -14.24
C ARG A 100 -19.84 -15.75 -13.71
N VAL A 101 -19.78 -15.29 -12.46
CA VAL A 101 -18.53 -15.01 -11.72
C VAL A 101 -18.51 -15.88 -10.48
N ASP A 102 -17.38 -16.54 -10.23
CA ASP A 102 -17.09 -17.24 -8.98
C ASP A 102 -16.37 -16.27 -8.04
N THR A 103 -17.09 -15.77 -7.03
CA THR A 103 -16.54 -14.79 -6.09
C THR A 103 -15.69 -15.44 -4.99
N THR A 104 -15.66 -16.77 -4.85
CA THR A 104 -14.72 -17.46 -3.95
C THR A 104 -13.27 -17.43 -4.47
N LYS A 105 -13.11 -17.33 -5.80
CA LYS A 105 -11.81 -17.05 -6.41
C LYS A 105 -11.40 -15.59 -6.24
N MET A 106 -12.36 -14.65 -6.28
CA MET A 106 -12.12 -13.22 -6.08
C MET A 106 -11.92 -12.84 -4.62
N SER A 107 -12.54 -13.53 -3.66
CA SER A 107 -12.40 -13.24 -2.23
C SER A 107 -10.97 -13.42 -1.72
N LYS A 108 -10.14 -14.22 -2.40
CA LYS A 108 -8.69 -14.32 -2.17
C LYS A 108 -7.89 -13.06 -2.51
N MET A 109 -8.53 -12.06 -3.13
CA MET A 109 -7.95 -10.73 -3.41
C MET A 109 -8.34 -9.69 -2.34
N TRP A 110 -9.17 -10.06 -1.36
CA TRP A 110 -9.68 -9.18 -0.31
C TRP A 110 -9.46 -9.80 1.07
N GLN A 111 -9.47 -8.97 2.11
CA GLN A 111 -9.18 -9.45 3.47
C GLN A 111 -10.34 -10.27 4.07
N HIS A 112 -11.59 -10.02 3.66
CA HIS A 112 -12.77 -10.64 4.25
C HIS A 112 -13.83 -11.10 3.22
N PRO A 113 -14.56 -12.20 3.49
CA PRO A 113 -15.61 -12.70 2.60
C PRO A 113 -16.80 -11.74 2.53
N TRP A 114 -17.32 -11.51 1.32
CA TRP A 114 -18.53 -10.72 1.09
C TRP A 114 -19.78 -11.49 1.55
N HIS A 115 -20.57 -10.89 2.44
CA HIS A 115 -21.80 -11.45 2.98
C HIS A 115 -23.07 -10.72 2.52
N LEU A 116 -24.17 -11.45 2.51
CA LEU A 116 -25.52 -11.03 2.15
C LEU A 116 -26.42 -11.22 3.39
N VAL A 117 -26.91 -10.13 3.98
CA VAL A 117 -27.47 -10.13 5.34
C VAL A 117 -28.85 -9.49 5.39
N HIS A 118 -29.75 -10.06 6.20
CA HIS A 118 -31.05 -9.46 6.47
C HIS A 118 -30.87 -8.21 7.35
N ARG A 119 -31.25 -7.01 6.86
CA ARG A 119 -30.89 -5.73 7.51
C ARG A 119 -31.42 -5.62 8.94
N ALA A 120 -32.57 -6.23 9.24
CA ALA A 120 -33.13 -6.25 10.59
C ALA A 120 -32.29 -7.07 11.58
N HIS A 121 -31.62 -8.14 11.14
CA HIS A 121 -30.73 -8.92 11.99
C HIS A 121 -29.42 -8.16 12.28
N LEU A 122 -28.84 -7.53 11.25
CA LEU A 122 -27.66 -6.67 11.41
C LEU A 122 -27.96 -5.48 12.34
N HIS A 123 -29.11 -4.83 12.16
CA HIS A 123 -29.58 -3.76 13.03
C HIS A 123 -29.75 -4.23 14.48
N THR A 124 -30.43 -5.37 14.68
CA THR A 124 -30.67 -5.95 16.01
C THR A 124 -29.36 -6.29 16.71
N ALA A 125 -28.43 -6.97 16.02
CA ALA A 125 -27.12 -7.32 16.57
C ALA A 125 -26.27 -6.08 16.90
N LEU A 126 -26.22 -5.07 16.02
CA LEU A 126 -25.54 -3.80 16.31
C LEU A 126 -26.16 -3.09 17.52
N LYS A 127 -27.49 -3.07 17.63
CA LYS A 127 -28.22 -2.46 18.75
C LYS A 127 -27.95 -3.21 20.06
N ASP A 128 -28.02 -4.54 20.05
CA ASP A 128 -27.79 -5.38 21.22
C ASP A 128 -26.32 -5.32 21.67
N MET A 129 -25.36 -5.30 20.74
CA MET A 129 -23.95 -5.10 21.05
C MET A 129 -23.64 -3.66 21.53
N ALA A 130 -24.29 -2.64 20.98
CA ALA A 130 -24.10 -1.25 21.41
C ALA A 130 -24.66 -1.00 22.82
N THR A 131 -25.79 -1.62 23.17
CA THR A 131 -26.50 -1.42 24.45
C THR A 131 -26.24 -2.49 25.51
N GLY A 132 -25.62 -3.62 25.15
CA GLY A 132 -25.43 -4.77 26.03
C GLY A 132 -24.34 -4.61 27.10
N PRO A 133 -24.48 -5.23 28.28
CA PRO A 133 -23.52 -5.13 29.39
C PRO A 133 -22.34 -6.11 29.31
N GLU A 134 -22.26 -6.97 28.27
CA GLU A 134 -21.34 -8.11 28.20
C GLU A 134 -19.86 -7.75 27.92
N ARG A 135 -19.47 -6.49 28.08
CA ARG A 135 -18.12 -5.98 27.77
C ARG A 135 -17.54 -5.17 28.91
N LYS A 136 -16.23 -4.91 28.85
CA LYS A 136 -15.50 -4.14 29.87
C LYS A 136 -15.80 -2.64 29.82
N ASP A 137 -16.24 -2.15 28.66
CA ASP A 137 -16.62 -0.77 28.38
C ASP A 137 -18.11 -0.50 28.66
N GLN A 138 -18.44 0.76 28.97
CA GLN A 138 -19.79 1.16 29.37
C GLN A 138 -20.80 0.97 28.23
N ALA A 139 -22.00 0.46 28.55
CA ALA A 139 -23.11 0.39 27.60
C ALA A 139 -23.53 1.77 27.07
N ALA A 140 -23.82 1.85 25.76
CA ALA A 140 -24.41 3.04 25.16
C ALA A 140 -25.89 3.17 25.60
N LYS A 141 -26.30 4.38 25.96
CA LYS A 141 -27.63 4.68 26.49
C LYS A 141 -28.59 5.00 25.34
N LEU A 142 -29.50 4.08 25.01
CA LEU A 142 -30.47 4.24 23.92
C LEU A 142 -31.79 4.84 24.40
N HIS A 143 -32.11 6.04 23.91
CA HIS A 143 -33.31 6.82 24.21
C HIS A 143 -34.27 6.71 23.01
N VAL A 144 -35.26 5.82 23.12
CA VAL A 144 -36.32 5.64 22.11
C VAL A 144 -37.45 6.66 22.26
N ALA A 145 -38.31 6.79 21.25
CA ALA A 145 -39.37 7.81 21.17
C ALA A 145 -38.89 9.27 21.39
N SER A 146 -37.60 9.51 21.18
CA SER A 146 -36.89 10.75 21.50
C SER A 146 -36.57 11.50 20.20
N ARG A 147 -37.59 12.13 19.60
CA ARG A 147 -37.42 12.91 18.38
C ARG A 147 -36.60 14.18 18.67
N VAL A 148 -35.47 14.31 18.00
CA VAL A 148 -34.70 15.57 17.95
C VAL A 148 -35.37 16.55 16.98
N LEU A 149 -35.54 17.80 17.40
CA LEU A 149 -36.02 18.88 16.56
C LEU A 149 -34.88 19.78 16.05
N ASP A 150 -33.83 19.97 16.85
CA ASP A 150 -32.78 20.95 16.54
C ASP A 150 -31.44 20.53 17.16
N VAL A 151 -30.33 20.95 16.54
CA VAL A 151 -28.97 20.69 17.02
C VAL A 151 -28.07 21.92 16.88
N ASP A 152 -27.46 22.32 18.00
CA ASP A 152 -26.44 23.35 18.10
C ASP A 152 -25.04 22.70 17.99
N ALA A 153 -24.37 22.99 16.88
CA ALA A 153 -23.04 22.48 16.57
C ALA A 153 -21.92 23.07 17.44
N GLU A 154 -22.07 24.30 17.95
CA GLU A 154 -21.03 24.98 18.75
C GLU A 154 -21.14 24.55 20.23
N GLY A 155 -22.36 24.51 20.75
CA GLY A 155 -22.68 24.01 22.09
C GLY A 155 -22.73 22.48 22.23
N ALA A 156 -22.55 21.71 21.14
CA ALA A 156 -22.72 20.25 21.12
C ALA A 156 -24.04 19.79 21.79
N THR A 157 -25.13 20.50 21.51
CA THR A 157 -26.40 20.37 22.21
C THR A 157 -27.54 20.01 21.27
N LEU A 158 -28.36 19.02 21.63
CA LEU A 158 -29.60 18.70 20.92
C LEU A 158 -30.83 19.15 21.71
N THR A 159 -31.92 19.44 20.99
CA THR A 159 -33.24 19.77 21.56
C THR A 159 -34.27 18.74 21.11
N LEU A 160 -34.98 18.14 22.07
CA LEU A 160 -36.04 17.15 21.84
C LEU A 160 -37.42 17.80 21.58
N GLU A 161 -38.36 16.99 21.10
CA GLU A 161 -39.75 17.41 20.78
C GLU A 161 -40.57 17.87 22.00
N ASP A 162 -40.16 17.52 23.22
CA ASP A 162 -40.71 18.03 24.49
C ASP A 162 -40.05 19.34 24.97
N GLY A 163 -39.04 19.84 24.23
CA GLY A 163 -38.24 21.02 24.60
C GLY A 163 -37.02 20.72 25.48
N THR A 164 -36.79 19.47 25.89
CA THR A 164 -35.62 19.07 26.67
C THR A 164 -34.34 19.28 25.88
N LYS A 165 -33.37 19.99 26.47
CA LYS A 165 -32.02 20.16 25.91
C LYS A 165 -31.02 19.20 26.56
N ILE A 166 -30.13 18.64 25.75
CA ILE A 166 -29.11 17.69 26.19
C ILE A 166 -27.76 18.09 25.59
N GLU A 167 -26.80 18.39 26.46
CA GLU A 167 -25.46 18.88 26.13
C GLU A 167 -24.43 17.74 26.16
N GLY A 168 -23.43 17.77 25.28
CA GLY A 168 -22.33 16.81 25.24
C GLY A 168 -20.99 17.46 24.87
N ASP A 169 -19.97 16.63 24.62
CA ASP A 169 -18.70 17.06 24.03
C ASP A 169 -18.73 16.97 22.49
N LEU A 170 -19.62 16.14 21.91
CA LEU A 170 -19.76 15.87 20.48
C LEU A 170 -21.22 15.50 20.11
N LEU A 171 -21.70 16.01 18.97
CA LEU A 171 -22.91 15.59 18.26
C LEU A 171 -22.60 14.76 17.01
N VAL A 172 -23.41 13.75 16.75
CA VAL A 172 -23.33 12.91 15.53
C VAL A 172 -24.71 12.78 14.88
N GLY A 173 -24.87 13.33 13.68
CA GLY A 173 -26.08 13.17 12.85
C GLY A 173 -26.03 11.91 11.99
N ALA A 174 -26.78 10.89 12.40
CA ALA A 174 -26.97 9.63 11.67
C ALA A 174 -28.47 9.39 11.35
N ASP A 175 -29.24 10.47 11.24
CA ASP A 175 -30.69 10.54 11.09
C ASP A 175 -31.21 10.37 9.64
N GLY A 176 -30.32 9.95 8.74
CA GLY A 176 -30.66 9.45 7.40
C GLY A 176 -30.99 10.53 6.36
N VAL A 177 -31.56 10.11 5.24
CA VAL A 177 -31.78 10.96 4.05
C VAL A 177 -32.60 12.24 4.34
N HIS A 178 -33.52 12.19 5.31
CA HIS A 178 -34.32 13.33 5.78
C HIS A 178 -33.72 14.05 7.01
N SER A 179 -32.39 14.00 7.17
CA SER A 179 -31.65 14.56 8.31
C SER A 179 -32.04 16.00 8.65
N ARG A 180 -32.24 16.25 9.95
CA ARG A 180 -32.31 17.59 10.55
C ARG A 180 -30.95 18.04 11.08
N ALA A 181 -30.08 17.10 11.47
CA ALA A 181 -28.70 17.43 11.85
C ALA A 181 -27.93 18.10 10.70
N ARG A 182 -28.18 17.67 9.46
CA ARG A 182 -27.59 18.23 8.23
C ARG A 182 -27.82 19.74 8.06
N SER A 183 -28.98 20.28 8.46
CA SER A 183 -29.25 21.73 8.30
C SER A 183 -28.39 22.63 9.21
N SER A 184 -27.76 22.07 10.25
CA SER A 184 -26.80 22.80 11.10
C SER A 184 -25.36 22.80 10.56
N ILE A 185 -25.12 22.23 9.37
CA ILE A 185 -23.88 22.38 8.62
C ILE A 185 -24.01 23.60 7.68
N PRO A 186 -23.07 24.57 7.64
CA PRO A 186 -23.13 25.73 6.75
C PRO A 186 -23.18 25.34 5.27
N GLY A 187 -24.24 25.76 4.57
CA GLY A 187 -24.50 25.34 3.18
C GLY A 187 -24.94 23.87 3.02
N GLY A 188 -25.20 23.20 4.15
CA GLY A 188 -25.51 21.78 4.24
C GLY A 188 -26.97 21.41 4.03
N ASP A 189 -27.94 22.35 4.04
CA ASP A 189 -29.36 22.10 3.73
C ASP A 189 -29.60 21.72 2.25
N LYS A 190 -29.04 20.57 1.88
CA LYS A 190 -29.24 19.87 0.62
C LYS A 190 -30.50 19.03 0.75
N LYS A 191 -31.41 19.24 -0.18
CA LYS A 191 -32.69 18.52 -0.27
C LYS A 191 -32.50 17.31 -1.19
N PRO A 192 -32.89 16.10 -0.74
CA PRO A 192 -32.90 14.94 -1.62
C PRO A 192 -33.89 15.12 -2.77
N PHE A 193 -33.62 14.49 -3.90
CA PHE A 193 -34.45 14.49 -5.11
C PHE A 193 -34.59 13.08 -5.69
N ASP A 194 -35.68 12.79 -6.41
CA ASP A 194 -35.87 11.52 -7.12
C ASP A 194 -34.81 11.37 -8.23
N SER A 195 -34.11 10.23 -8.27
CA SER A 195 -33.18 9.89 -9.35
C SER A 195 -33.88 9.47 -10.65
N GLY A 196 -35.20 9.64 -10.74
CA GLY A 196 -36.07 9.17 -11.81
C GLY A 196 -36.34 7.66 -11.79
N LYS A 197 -35.94 6.96 -10.72
CA LYS A 197 -36.06 5.51 -10.56
C LYS A 197 -36.71 5.16 -9.22
N SER A 198 -37.62 4.21 -9.24
CA SER A 198 -38.25 3.62 -8.06
C SER A 198 -37.94 2.12 -7.97
N ALA A 199 -38.12 1.53 -6.79
CA ALA A 199 -37.81 0.12 -6.53
C ALA A 199 -38.94 -0.57 -5.75
N PHE A 200 -39.53 -1.62 -6.33
CA PHE A 200 -40.29 -2.59 -5.55
C PHE A 200 -39.31 -3.40 -4.69
N ARG A 201 -39.61 -3.57 -3.40
CA ARG A 201 -38.81 -4.39 -2.48
C ARG A 201 -39.69 -5.35 -1.69
N PHE A 202 -39.29 -6.63 -1.67
CA PHE A 202 -39.97 -7.70 -0.93
C PHE A 202 -39.00 -8.84 -0.61
N LEU A 203 -39.47 -9.78 0.23
CA LEU A 203 -38.77 -10.99 0.66
C LEU A 203 -39.70 -12.19 0.46
N LEU A 204 -39.16 -13.32 0.02
CA LEU A 204 -39.87 -14.60 -0.05
C LEU A 204 -39.07 -15.70 0.67
N PRO A 205 -39.72 -16.66 1.35
CA PRO A 205 -39.07 -17.92 1.73
C PRO A 205 -38.57 -18.63 0.48
N THR A 206 -37.31 -19.07 0.49
CA THR A 206 -36.63 -19.69 -0.65
C THR A 206 -37.36 -20.95 -1.14
N GLU A 207 -38.04 -21.67 -0.24
CA GLU A 207 -38.85 -22.86 -0.56
C GLU A 207 -39.96 -22.57 -1.58
N ILE A 208 -40.61 -21.39 -1.54
CA ILE A 208 -41.68 -21.01 -2.50
C ILE A 208 -41.14 -20.87 -3.94
N LEU A 209 -39.82 -20.67 -4.08
CA LEU A 209 -39.11 -20.55 -5.34
C LEU A 209 -38.52 -21.89 -5.79
N THR A 210 -38.06 -22.75 -4.87
CA THR A 210 -37.49 -24.07 -5.21
C THR A 210 -38.52 -25.18 -5.37
N SER A 211 -39.72 -25.04 -4.79
CA SER A 211 -40.83 -25.98 -5.00
C SER A 211 -41.54 -25.84 -6.36
N ASP A 212 -41.25 -24.78 -7.12
CA ASP A 212 -41.83 -24.53 -8.44
C ASP A 212 -40.77 -24.74 -9.53
N PRO A 213 -40.94 -25.73 -10.44
CA PRO A 213 -40.00 -26.00 -11.52
C PRO A 213 -39.71 -24.79 -12.44
N GLN A 214 -40.63 -23.82 -12.56
CA GLN A 214 -40.39 -22.62 -13.38
C GLN A 214 -39.40 -21.65 -12.74
N THR A 215 -39.24 -21.68 -11.41
CA THR A 215 -38.39 -20.72 -10.68
C THR A 215 -37.19 -21.39 -10.01
N ALA A 216 -37.21 -22.70 -9.79
CA ALA A 216 -36.16 -23.44 -9.09
C ALA A 216 -34.78 -23.32 -9.74
N GLU A 217 -34.69 -23.37 -11.09
CA GLU A 217 -33.40 -23.24 -11.81
C GLU A 217 -32.76 -21.84 -11.70
N LEU A 218 -33.52 -20.83 -11.27
CA LEU A 218 -33.01 -19.48 -11.03
C LEU A 218 -32.44 -19.33 -9.61
N VAL A 219 -32.80 -20.21 -8.67
CA VAL A 219 -32.33 -20.19 -7.28
C VAL A 219 -30.92 -20.78 -7.17
N THR A 220 -29.92 -19.98 -7.55
CA THR A 220 -28.51 -20.33 -7.29
C THR A 220 -28.18 -20.05 -5.82
N LYS A 221 -27.92 -21.12 -5.04
CA LYS A 221 -27.55 -21.02 -3.61
C LYS A 221 -26.34 -20.09 -3.42
N SER A 222 -26.37 -19.25 -2.38
CA SER A 222 -25.29 -18.33 -2.01
C SER A 222 -24.82 -17.36 -3.11
N ALA A 223 -25.65 -17.06 -4.13
CA ALA A 223 -25.26 -16.19 -5.25
C ALA A 223 -26.12 -14.92 -5.39
N LEU A 224 -25.50 -13.84 -5.81
CA LEU A 224 -26.20 -12.63 -6.29
C LEU A 224 -26.66 -12.85 -7.74
N THR A 225 -27.96 -12.75 -7.97
CA THR A 225 -28.56 -12.94 -9.30
C THR A 225 -29.19 -11.65 -9.83
N MET A 226 -28.97 -11.35 -11.10
CA MET A 226 -29.34 -10.08 -11.72
C MET A 226 -29.96 -10.27 -13.11
N TRP A 227 -30.99 -9.50 -13.43
CA TRP A 227 -31.51 -9.30 -14.78
C TRP A 227 -31.49 -7.80 -15.06
N ILE A 228 -30.67 -7.36 -16.02
CA ILE A 228 -30.45 -5.94 -16.32
C ILE A 228 -30.92 -5.65 -17.76
N ALA A 229 -31.99 -4.86 -17.90
CA ALA A 229 -32.43 -4.27 -19.16
C ALA A 229 -31.89 -2.83 -19.28
N ASP A 230 -32.28 -2.11 -20.33
CA ASP A 230 -31.79 -0.75 -20.61
C ASP A 230 -32.13 0.25 -19.48
N ASP A 231 -33.38 0.21 -18.98
CA ASP A 231 -33.93 1.20 -18.04
C ASP A 231 -34.43 0.63 -16.69
N ARG A 232 -34.46 -0.70 -16.57
CA ARG A 232 -35.04 -1.45 -15.44
C ARG A 232 -34.27 -2.74 -15.17
N ARG A 233 -34.26 -3.16 -13.90
CA ARG A 233 -33.46 -4.32 -13.43
C ARG A 233 -34.10 -5.01 -12.24
N LEU A 234 -33.98 -6.33 -12.20
CA LEU A 234 -34.31 -7.15 -11.03
C LEU A 234 -33.03 -7.69 -10.41
N ILE A 235 -32.90 -7.52 -9.09
CA ILE A 235 -31.81 -8.04 -8.27
C ILE A 235 -32.40 -9.02 -7.25
N MET A 236 -31.89 -10.25 -7.20
CA MET A 236 -32.31 -11.34 -6.32
C MET A 236 -31.10 -11.92 -5.59
N TYR A 237 -31.17 -12.10 -4.26
CA TYR A 237 -30.11 -12.77 -3.52
C TYR A 237 -30.56 -13.34 -2.15
N PRO A 238 -29.92 -14.42 -1.66
CA PRO A 238 -30.29 -15.08 -0.41
C PRO A 238 -29.87 -14.29 0.84
N CYS A 239 -30.60 -14.51 1.92
CA CYS A 239 -30.26 -14.12 3.29
C CYS A 239 -30.89 -15.11 4.29
N VAL A 240 -30.61 -14.95 5.59
CA VAL A 240 -31.09 -15.84 6.67
C VAL A 240 -30.74 -17.30 6.37
N ASP A 241 -29.45 -17.61 6.27
CA ASP A 241 -28.94 -18.97 6.03
C ASP A 241 -29.43 -19.65 4.73
N ASN A 242 -29.76 -18.83 3.71
CA ASN A 242 -30.44 -19.19 2.46
C ASN A 242 -31.93 -19.55 2.60
N THR A 243 -32.53 -19.42 3.79
CA THR A 243 -33.98 -19.68 3.98
C THR A 243 -34.87 -18.59 3.40
N MET A 244 -34.34 -17.37 3.22
CA MET A 244 -35.05 -16.23 2.65
C MET A 244 -34.33 -15.69 1.40
N MET A 245 -35.11 -15.14 0.47
CA MET A 245 -34.66 -14.54 -0.79
C MET A 245 -35.14 -13.09 -0.87
N ASN A 246 -34.21 -12.15 -1.01
CA ASN A 246 -34.48 -10.70 -1.13
C ASN A 246 -34.62 -10.28 -2.59
N PHE A 247 -35.60 -9.42 -2.87
CA PHE A 247 -35.86 -8.85 -4.19
C PHE A 247 -35.79 -7.33 -4.20
N VAL A 248 -35.17 -6.78 -5.25
CA VAL A 248 -35.17 -5.34 -5.56
C VAL A 248 -35.46 -5.18 -7.06
N ALA A 249 -36.65 -4.71 -7.41
CA ALA A 249 -37.09 -4.52 -8.79
C ALA A 249 -37.13 -3.01 -9.13
N ILE A 250 -36.03 -2.52 -9.70
CA ILE A 250 -35.78 -1.10 -10.01
C ILE A 250 -36.28 -0.77 -11.43
N HIS A 251 -37.04 0.31 -11.56
CA HIS A 251 -37.75 0.73 -12.76
C HIS A 251 -37.92 2.28 -12.77
N PRO A 252 -38.36 2.92 -13.86
CA PRO A 252 -38.61 4.36 -13.89
C PRO A 252 -39.74 4.80 -12.94
N SER A 253 -39.54 5.84 -12.10
CA SER A 253 -40.51 6.27 -11.07
C SER A 253 -41.91 6.59 -11.63
N LYS A 254 -41.95 7.16 -12.85
CA LYS A 254 -43.17 7.46 -13.61
C LYS A 254 -44.07 6.25 -13.90
N GLU A 255 -43.58 5.02 -13.72
CA GLU A 255 -44.36 3.81 -13.99
C GLU A 255 -45.05 3.28 -12.72
N SER A 256 -44.51 3.50 -11.52
CA SER A 256 -45.17 3.09 -10.27
C SER A 256 -46.13 4.12 -9.70
N GLU A 257 -46.06 5.39 -10.14
CA GLU A 257 -46.90 6.50 -9.64
C GLU A 257 -46.82 6.68 -8.11
N ALA A 258 -45.62 6.48 -7.54
CA ALA A 258 -45.33 6.73 -6.14
C ALA A 258 -45.36 8.24 -5.84
N ASP A 259 -46.12 8.69 -4.84
CA ASP A 259 -46.46 10.11 -4.66
C ASP A 259 -45.29 10.91 -4.03
N ILE A 260 -45.27 12.22 -4.30
CA ILE A 260 -44.20 13.16 -3.95
C ILE A 260 -44.56 13.95 -2.68
N THR A 261 -45.81 13.87 -2.21
CA THR A 261 -46.31 14.63 -1.06
C THR A 261 -45.87 14.01 0.29
N GLY A 262 -44.83 14.60 0.89
CA GLY A 262 -44.06 13.98 1.97
C GLY A 262 -44.77 13.73 3.31
N ALA A 263 -44.09 12.92 4.13
CA ALA A 263 -44.49 12.42 5.47
C ALA A 263 -45.41 11.17 5.49
N GLY A 264 -44.98 10.07 4.85
CA GLY A 264 -45.60 8.76 4.96
C GLY A 264 -44.61 7.59 4.86
N TRP A 265 -44.72 6.60 5.74
CA TRP A 265 -44.02 5.32 5.63
C TRP A 265 -44.84 4.36 4.76
N GLN A 266 -44.19 3.66 3.83
CA GLN A 266 -44.72 2.47 3.12
C GLN A 266 -45.97 2.69 2.25
N GLU A 267 -45.78 3.15 1.01
CA GLU A 267 -46.77 2.93 -0.04
C GLU A 267 -46.86 1.43 -0.39
N THR A 268 -48.08 0.88 -0.36
CA THR A 268 -48.37 -0.49 -0.76
C THR A 268 -48.27 -0.63 -2.27
N GLY A 269 -47.21 -1.28 -2.76
CA GLY A 269 -46.97 -1.47 -4.18
C GLY A 269 -47.95 -2.48 -4.78
N SER A 270 -48.59 -2.14 -5.90
CA SER A 270 -49.45 -3.11 -6.60
C SER A 270 -48.61 -4.17 -7.32
N LYS A 271 -48.93 -5.44 -7.08
CA LYS A 271 -48.38 -6.60 -7.79
C LYS A 271 -48.78 -6.57 -9.27
N ALA A 272 -50.04 -6.26 -9.57
CA ALA A 272 -50.52 -6.18 -10.95
C ALA A 272 -49.72 -5.14 -11.76
N ARG A 273 -49.40 -3.98 -11.16
CA ARG A 273 -48.55 -2.98 -11.80
C ARG A 273 -47.08 -3.41 -11.90
N MET A 274 -46.53 -4.08 -10.89
CA MET A 274 -45.19 -4.67 -10.98
C MET A 274 -45.09 -5.67 -12.15
N LEU A 275 -46.08 -6.56 -12.32
CA LEU A 275 -46.11 -7.51 -13.44
C LEU A 275 -46.23 -6.81 -14.80
N ASP A 276 -47.03 -5.74 -14.92
CA ASP A 276 -47.11 -4.93 -16.13
C ASP A 276 -45.80 -4.20 -16.47
N ILE A 277 -45.06 -3.72 -15.46
CA ILE A 277 -43.74 -3.08 -15.60
C ILE A 277 -42.67 -4.09 -16.08
N TYR A 278 -42.75 -5.34 -15.63
CA TYR A 278 -41.76 -6.38 -15.97
C TYR A 278 -42.19 -7.34 -17.09
N LYS A 279 -43.37 -7.18 -17.71
CA LYS A 279 -43.95 -8.08 -18.74
C LYS A 279 -43.06 -8.44 -19.94
N GLY A 280 -42.00 -7.69 -20.19
CA GLY A 280 -40.98 -8.00 -21.22
C GLY A 280 -39.85 -8.94 -20.76
N PHE A 281 -39.86 -9.39 -19.50
CA PHE A 281 -38.89 -10.34 -18.95
C PHE A 281 -39.37 -11.78 -19.16
N ALA A 282 -38.45 -12.74 -19.09
CA ALA A 282 -38.74 -14.15 -19.32
C ALA A 282 -39.84 -14.70 -18.37
N PRO A 283 -40.65 -15.69 -18.81
CA PRO A 283 -41.79 -16.19 -18.01
C PRO A 283 -41.43 -16.67 -16.61
N SER A 284 -40.24 -17.27 -16.43
CA SER A 284 -39.73 -17.69 -15.13
C SER A 284 -39.47 -16.51 -14.17
N VAL A 285 -39.12 -15.33 -14.67
CA VAL A 285 -38.99 -14.12 -13.85
C VAL A 285 -40.36 -13.54 -13.49
N LEU A 286 -41.33 -13.61 -14.40
CA LEU A 286 -42.72 -13.22 -14.10
C LEU A 286 -43.34 -14.14 -13.04
N ALA A 287 -43.05 -15.45 -13.09
CA ALA A 287 -43.44 -16.41 -12.06
C ALA A 287 -42.78 -16.13 -10.69
N ILE A 288 -41.55 -15.58 -10.65
CA ILE A 288 -40.94 -15.08 -9.40
C ILE A 288 -41.70 -13.86 -8.88
N LEU A 289 -42.00 -12.88 -9.74
CA LEU A 289 -42.65 -11.63 -9.34
C LEU A 289 -44.10 -11.83 -8.86
N ASP A 290 -44.84 -12.78 -9.46
CA ASP A 290 -46.21 -13.09 -9.05
C ASP A 290 -46.28 -13.74 -7.65
N LYS A 291 -45.23 -14.42 -7.21
CA LYS A 291 -45.15 -15.00 -5.84
C LYS A 291 -45.05 -13.94 -4.74
N ALA A 292 -44.88 -12.65 -5.07
CA ALA A 292 -44.85 -11.57 -4.08
C ALA A 292 -46.17 -11.48 -3.27
N ASP A 293 -46.05 -11.29 -1.96
CA ASP A 293 -47.18 -10.93 -1.09
C ASP A 293 -47.50 -9.44 -1.26
N GLU A 294 -48.60 -9.12 -1.93
CA GLU A 294 -49.03 -7.75 -2.21
C GLU A 294 -49.33 -6.96 -0.93
N SER A 295 -49.70 -7.63 0.18
CA SER A 295 -49.87 -6.98 1.49
C SER A 295 -48.56 -6.55 2.15
N ARG A 296 -47.42 -7.00 1.63
CA ARG A 296 -46.06 -6.68 2.11
C ARG A 296 -45.19 -6.00 1.05
N LEU A 297 -45.68 -5.87 -0.18
CA LEU A 297 -44.98 -5.29 -1.31
C LEU A 297 -44.89 -3.76 -1.14
N LYS A 298 -43.67 -3.21 -1.18
CA LYS A 298 -43.41 -1.79 -0.95
C LYS A 298 -42.70 -1.19 -2.15
N VAL A 299 -43.16 -0.03 -2.61
CA VAL A 299 -42.39 0.82 -3.54
C VAL A 299 -41.58 1.82 -2.72
N TRP A 300 -40.36 2.10 -3.20
CA TRP A 300 -39.48 3.14 -2.67
C TRP A 300 -38.94 3.96 -3.83
N GLN A 301 -39.18 5.27 -3.84
CA GLN A 301 -38.44 6.21 -4.70
C GLN A 301 -36.95 6.13 -4.34
N LEU A 302 -36.06 6.21 -5.33
CA LEU A 302 -34.62 6.19 -5.12
C LEU A 302 -34.12 7.64 -5.05
N LEU A 303 -33.91 8.12 -3.82
CA LEU A 303 -33.48 9.49 -3.58
C LEU A 303 -31.96 9.62 -3.73
N ASP A 304 -31.54 10.65 -4.44
CA ASP A 304 -30.17 11.14 -4.53
C ASP A 304 -30.09 12.56 -3.91
N MET A 305 -28.89 13.10 -3.69
CA MET A 305 -28.68 14.42 -3.10
C MET A 305 -27.39 15.07 -3.60
N GLU A 306 -27.43 16.39 -3.81
CA GLU A 306 -26.22 17.16 -4.10
C GLU A 306 -25.14 16.97 -3.03
N GLN A 307 -23.88 16.97 -3.45
CA GLN A 307 -22.72 16.97 -2.57
C GLN A 307 -22.80 18.11 -1.55
N MET A 308 -22.71 17.76 -0.26
CA MET A 308 -22.57 18.74 0.82
C MET A 308 -21.20 19.42 0.75
N PRO A 309 -21.06 20.69 1.18
CA PRO A 309 -19.76 21.37 1.17
C PRO A 309 -18.78 20.87 2.24
N SER A 310 -19.29 20.16 3.24
CA SER A 310 -18.55 19.60 4.40
C SER A 310 -19.44 18.58 5.10
N PHE A 311 -18.85 17.64 5.84
CA PHE A 311 -19.57 16.72 6.73
C PHE A 311 -19.51 17.15 8.22
N ILE A 312 -18.88 18.28 8.53
CA ILE A 312 -18.62 18.70 9.91
C ILE A 312 -18.90 20.19 10.12
N HIS A 313 -19.27 20.56 11.34
CA HIS A 313 -19.30 21.95 11.79
C HIS A 313 -19.04 22.00 13.29
N GLU A 314 -18.07 22.79 13.75
CA GLU A 314 -17.71 22.91 15.17
C GLU A 314 -17.55 21.57 15.90
N LYS A 315 -18.56 21.11 16.67
CA LYS A 315 -18.62 19.82 17.37
C LYS A 315 -19.77 18.93 16.87
N LEU A 316 -20.18 19.08 15.63
CA LEU A 316 -21.14 18.24 14.92
C LEU A 316 -20.46 17.56 13.73
N ALA A 317 -20.69 16.25 13.59
CA ALA A 317 -20.42 15.50 12.37
C ALA A 317 -21.71 14.86 11.83
N VAL A 318 -21.87 14.76 10.52
CA VAL A 318 -22.95 14.00 9.86
C VAL A 318 -22.38 12.81 9.08
N MET A 319 -23.13 11.71 8.99
CA MET A 319 -22.65 10.44 8.42
C MET A 319 -23.76 9.57 7.81
N GLY A 320 -23.39 8.61 6.95
CA GLY A 320 -24.34 7.77 6.22
C GLY A 320 -25.26 8.59 5.32
N ASP A 321 -26.51 8.15 5.16
CA ASP A 321 -27.49 8.86 4.31
C ASP A 321 -27.81 10.30 4.79
N ALA A 322 -27.40 10.69 6.01
CA ALA A 322 -27.49 12.08 6.47
C ALA A 322 -26.48 13.00 5.78
N ALA A 323 -25.31 12.48 5.38
CA ALA A 323 -24.25 13.20 4.69
C ALA A 323 -24.22 12.92 3.18
N HIS A 324 -24.41 11.65 2.80
CA HIS A 324 -24.22 11.14 1.45
C HIS A 324 -25.19 9.96 1.18
N PRO A 325 -26.45 10.22 0.82
CA PRO A 325 -27.39 9.16 0.47
C PRO A 325 -26.95 8.42 -0.80
N PHE A 326 -27.23 7.12 -0.84
CA PHE A 326 -26.73 6.20 -1.85
C PHE A 326 -27.83 5.57 -2.71
N LEU A 327 -27.65 5.64 -4.03
CA LEU A 327 -28.44 4.82 -4.94
C LEU A 327 -28.08 3.32 -4.76
N PRO A 328 -29.06 2.40 -4.76
CA PRO A 328 -28.86 1.01 -4.34
C PRO A 328 -28.03 0.16 -5.32
N HIS A 329 -27.61 0.71 -6.46
CA HIS A 329 -27.05 -0.02 -7.60
C HIS A 329 -25.71 -0.71 -7.35
N GLN A 330 -25.00 -0.36 -6.27
CA GLN A 330 -23.79 -1.04 -5.80
C GLN A 330 -23.91 -1.61 -4.37
N GLY A 331 -25.07 -1.47 -3.73
CA GLY A 331 -25.35 -1.99 -2.37
C GLY A 331 -24.59 -1.34 -1.20
N GLN A 332 -23.84 -0.26 -1.42
CA GLN A 332 -22.84 0.25 -0.47
C GLN A 332 -23.30 1.28 0.56
N GLY A 333 -24.52 1.84 0.51
CA GLY A 333 -24.94 2.91 1.44
C GLY A 333 -24.74 2.56 2.93
N GLY A 334 -25.15 1.36 3.34
CA GLY A 334 -24.90 0.89 4.71
C GLY A 334 -23.45 0.48 4.99
N GLY A 335 -22.68 0.09 3.96
CA GLY A 335 -21.25 -0.19 4.09
C GLY A 335 -20.43 1.09 4.33
N GLN A 336 -20.75 2.17 3.61
CA GLN A 336 -20.19 3.49 3.86
C GLN A 336 -20.61 4.03 5.22
N ALA A 337 -21.88 3.88 5.62
CA ALA A 337 -22.34 4.26 6.97
C ALA A 337 -21.63 3.48 8.10
N ILE A 338 -21.14 2.27 7.83
CA ILE A 338 -20.27 1.49 8.74
C ILE A 338 -18.86 2.08 8.76
N GLU A 339 -18.26 2.33 7.58
CA GLU A 339 -16.95 2.99 7.48
C GLU A 339 -16.93 4.36 8.20
N ASP A 340 -17.99 5.16 8.09
CA ASP A 340 -18.09 6.46 8.77
C ASP A 340 -18.08 6.32 10.30
N GLY A 341 -18.95 5.47 10.85
CA GLY A 341 -19.07 5.33 12.31
C GLY A 341 -17.81 4.76 12.96
N VAL A 342 -17.10 3.90 12.22
CA VAL A 342 -15.82 3.31 12.63
C VAL A 342 -14.68 4.32 12.47
N ALA A 343 -14.64 5.10 11.39
CA ALA A 343 -13.69 6.19 11.21
C ALA A 343 -13.85 7.30 12.27
N LEU A 344 -15.09 7.64 12.64
CA LEU A 344 -15.35 8.63 13.69
C LEU A 344 -14.82 8.16 15.06
N ALA A 345 -14.93 6.87 15.37
CA ALA A 345 -14.29 6.29 16.54
C ALA A 345 -12.76 6.20 16.40
N ALA A 346 -12.26 5.90 15.20
CA ALA A 346 -10.83 5.83 14.91
C ALA A 346 -10.10 7.17 15.12
N VAL A 347 -10.79 8.32 15.09
CA VAL A 347 -10.22 9.64 15.40
C VAL A 347 -10.43 10.11 16.85
N LEU A 348 -11.18 9.34 17.64
CA LEU A 348 -11.56 9.61 19.03
C LEU A 348 -11.17 8.44 19.95
N PRO A 349 -9.88 8.27 20.30
CA PRO A 349 -9.44 7.38 21.36
C PRO A 349 -9.78 7.96 22.75
N LEU A 350 -9.73 7.10 23.77
CA LEU A 350 -9.77 7.54 25.17
C LEU A 350 -8.67 8.58 25.46
N GLY A 351 -8.96 9.55 26.34
CA GLY A 351 -8.07 10.67 26.63
C GLY A 351 -8.12 11.83 25.61
N THR A 352 -8.86 11.69 24.50
CA THR A 352 -9.16 12.84 23.61
C THR A 352 -9.89 13.93 24.38
N LYS A 353 -9.40 15.18 24.31
CA LYS A 353 -9.98 16.31 25.06
C LYS A 353 -11.15 16.98 24.32
N PRO A 354 -12.11 17.60 25.03
CA PRO A 354 -13.27 18.27 24.40
C PRO A 354 -12.91 19.41 23.44
N ASP A 355 -11.79 20.12 23.69
CA ASP A 355 -11.28 21.19 22.83
C ASP A 355 -10.55 20.65 21.59
N GLU A 356 -10.09 19.41 21.62
CA GLU A 356 -9.51 18.72 20.46
C GLU A 356 -10.57 18.19 19.48
N VAL A 357 -11.82 17.98 19.92
CA VAL A 357 -12.90 17.34 19.12
C VAL A 357 -13.02 17.93 17.72
N LYS A 358 -13.06 19.27 17.59
CA LYS A 358 -13.13 19.98 16.31
C LYS A 358 -11.95 19.66 15.38
N ASP A 359 -10.75 19.48 15.93
CA ASP A 359 -9.57 19.07 15.18
C ASP A 359 -9.57 17.57 14.84
N ARG A 360 -10.21 16.72 15.65
CA ARG A 360 -10.44 15.29 15.32
C ARG A 360 -11.48 15.13 14.21
N LEU A 361 -12.56 15.90 14.22
CA LEU A 361 -13.60 15.87 13.18
C LEU A 361 -13.05 16.21 11.78
N ARG A 362 -12.09 17.13 11.69
CA ARG A 362 -11.36 17.44 10.44
C ARG A 362 -10.59 16.25 9.86
N ILE A 363 -10.18 15.31 10.71
CA ILE A 363 -9.53 14.06 10.29
C ILE A 363 -10.56 13.12 9.69
N PHE A 364 -11.67 12.91 10.40
CA PHE A 364 -12.79 12.11 9.94
C PHE A 364 -13.30 12.59 8.58
N GLU A 365 -13.51 13.91 8.41
CA GLU A 365 -13.87 14.49 7.12
C GLU A 365 -12.83 14.20 6.04
N GLN A 366 -11.54 14.45 6.31
CA GLN A 366 -10.44 14.20 5.38
C GLN A 366 -10.40 12.74 4.89
N CYS A 367 -10.73 11.78 5.74
CA CYS A 367 -10.74 10.36 5.39
C CYS A 367 -12.03 9.88 4.71
N ARG A 368 -13.16 10.53 4.98
CA ARG A 368 -14.50 10.07 4.55
C ARG A 368 -15.07 10.82 3.35
N TYR A 369 -14.80 12.13 3.22
CA TYR A 369 -15.47 13.01 2.27
C TYR A 369 -15.26 12.60 0.80
N GLU A 370 -14.01 12.52 0.34
CA GLU A 370 -13.73 12.13 -1.05
C GLU A 370 -14.10 10.66 -1.33
N ARG A 371 -13.88 9.76 -0.37
CA ARG A 371 -14.22 8.33 -0.52
C ARG A 371 -15.72 8.11 -0.66
N ALA A 372 -16.53 8.71 0.21
CA ALA A 372 -17.99 8.60 0.14
C ALA A 372 -18.51 9.17 -1.20
N HIS A 373 -18.05 10.35 -1.64
CA HIS A 373 -18.48 10.94 -2.91
C HIS A 373 -17.99 10.16 -4.15
N LYS A 374 -16.77 9.62 -4.15
CA LYS A 374 -16.27 8.74 -5.23
C LYS A 374 -17.11 7.47 -5.33
N ILE A 375 -17.47 6.84 -4.21
CA ILE A 375 -18.34 5.64 -4.22
C ILE A 375 -19.78 6.02 -4.59
N GLN A 376 -20.30 7.17 -4.15
CA GLN A 376 -21.60 7.70 -4.59
C GLN A 376 -21.60 7.91 -6.11
N SER A 377 -20.53 8.45 -6.70
CA SER A 377 -20.39 8.61 -8.15
C SER A 377 -20.42 7.27 -8.90
N PHE A 378 -19.80 6.20 -8.38
CA PHE A 378 -19.92 4.86 -8.95
C PHE A 378 -21.37 4.34 -8.90
N THR A 379 -22.14 4.68 -7.87
CA THR A 379 -23.57 4.30 -7.81
C THR A 379 -24.45 5.11 -8.77
N ARG A 380 -24.13 6.39 -9.00
CA ARG A 380 -24.78 7.22 -10.04
C ARG A 380 -24.52 6.67 -11.42
N THR A 381 -23.25 6.38 -11.76
CA THR A 381 -22.88 5.77 -13.04
C THR A 381 -23.51 4.39 -13.23
N ALA A 382 -23.57 3.56 -12.18
CA ALA A 382 -24.33 2.31 -12.21
C ALA A 382 -25.84 2.51 -12.31
N GLY A 383 -26.36 3.69 -11.94
CA GLY A 383 -27.78 4.03 -12.00
C GLY A 383 -28.29 4.39 -13.39
N LEU A 384 -27.44 4.97 -14.24
CA LEU A 384 -27.78 5.43 -15.58
C LEU A 384 -28.24 4.30 -16.51
N ASP A 385 -29.07 4.66 -17.49
CA ASP A 385 -29.58 3.74 -18.51
C ASP A 385 -28.50 3.47 -19.58
N THR A 386 -28.59 2.36 -20.32
CA THR A 386 -27.48 1.93 -21.22
C THR A 386 -27.29 2.93 -22.37
N ALA A 387 -28.39 3.47 -22.90
CA ALA A 387 -28.35 4.56 -23.88
C ALA A 387 -27.68 5.84 -23.33
N GLU A 388 -27.87 6.15 -22.05
CA GLU A 388 -27.31 7.35 -21.41
C GLU A 388 -25.82 7.21 -21.11
N LEU A 389 -25.39 6.04 -20.64
CA LEU A 389 -23.97 5.68 -20.50
C LEU A 389 -23.22 5.84 -21.83
N ALA A 390 -23.79 5.29 -22.91
CA ALA A 390 -23.24 5.41 -24.26
C ALA A 390 -23.17 6.87 -24.73
N ALA A 391 -24.25 7.65 -24.53
CA ALA A 391 -24.30 9.07 -24.91
C ALA A 391 -23.30 9.94 -24.14
N LYS A 392 -23.03 9.63 -22.87
CA LYS A 392 -22.03 10.30 -22.02
C LYS A 392 -20.60 9.78 -22.23
N GLY A 393 -20.39 8.76 -23.08
CA GLY A 393 -19.09 8.09 -23.26
C GLY A 393 -18.58 7.35 -22.02
N MET A 394 -19.45 7.13 -21.03
CA MET A 394 -19.12 6.52 -19.74
C MET A 394 -19.11 5.00 -19.85
N LYS A 395 -18.24 4.35 -19.06
CA LYS A 395 -18.18 2.89 -18.92
C LYS A 395 -18.24 2.52 -17.46
N LEU A 396 -18.95 1.43 -17.17
CA LEU A 396 -19.01 0.86 -15.83
C LEU A 396 -17.83 -0.10 -15.63
N ASP A 397 -16.71 0.41 -15.11
CA ASP A 397 -15.59 -0.45 -14.72
C ASP A 397 -15.82 -1.03 -13.31
N MET A 398 -16.31 -2.26 -13.29
CA MET A 398 -16.53 -2.99 -12.04
C MET A 398 -15.23 -3.38 -11.33
N MET A 399 -14.10 -3.48 -12.04
CA MET A 399 -12.81 -3.81 -11.43
C MET A 399 -12.17 -2.58 -10.79
N GLU A 400 -12.31 -1.38 -11.38
CA GLU A 400 -11.95 -0.11 -10.73
C GLU A 400 -12.75 0.05 -9.42
N TYR A 401 -14.07 -0.10 -9.50
CA TYR A 401 -14.95 0.01 -8.32
C TYR A 401 -14.61 -1.04 -7.25
N MET A 402 -14.50 -2.32 -7.60
CA MET A 402 -14.22 -3.39 -6.62
C MET A 402 -12.82 -3.26 -6.01
N GLY A 403 -11.82 -2.84 -6.79
CA GLY A 403 -10.46 -2.57 -6.31
C GLY A 403 -10.40 -1.40 -5.33
N TYR A 404 -10.99 -0.25 -5.71
CA TYR A 404 -11.05 0.94 -4.85
C TYR A 404 -11.86 0.72 -3.57
N ASN A 405 -12.94 -0.07 -3.66
CA ASN A 405 -13.89 -0.21 -2.58
C ASN A 405 -13.55 -1.36 -1.63
N PHE A 406 -13.48 -2.61 -2.11
CA PHE A 406 -13.50 -3.82 -1.26
C PHE A 406 -12.16 -4.08 -0.53
N GLY A 407 -11.05 -3.52 -1.02
CA GLY A 407 -9.72 -3.72 -0.44
C GLY A 407 -9.36 -2.83 0.75
N HIS A 408 -10.16 -1.80 1.04
CA HIS A 408 -9.84 -0.74 2.02
C HIS A 408 -10.37 -1.05 3.43
N ASP A 409 -9.55 -0.81 4.45
CA ASP A 409 -9.97 -0.76 5.85
C ASP A 409 -10.08 0.71 6.34
N ALA A 410 -11.30 1.15 6.64
CA ALA A 410 -11.55 2.53 7.07
C ALA A 410 -11.15 2.80 8.53
N TRP A 411 -10.99 1.78 9.40
CA TRP A 411 -10.34 1.99 10.69
C TRP A 411 -8.85 2.20 10.46
N ASP A 412 -8.14 1.28 9.82
CA ASP A 412 -6.70 1.37 9.67
C ASP A 412 -6.32 2.60 8.82
N TYR A 413 -7.09 3.00 7.80
CA TYR A 413 -6.84 4.25 7.06
C TYR A 413 -7.11 5.51 7.90
N THR A 414 -8.18 5.55 8.70
CA THR A 414 -8.53 6.75 9.48
C THR A 414 -7.74 6.84 10.78
N THR A 415 -7.40 5.71 11.41
CA THR A 415 -6.34 5.65 12.40
C THR A 415 -5.01 5.97 11.75
N ASN A 416 -4.75 5.65 10.47
CA ASN A 416 -3.64 6.20 9.67
C ASN A 416 -3.69 7.72 9.43
N ALA A 417 -4.71 8.37 9.98
CA ALA A 417 -4.84 9.80 10.22
C ALA A 417 -4.72 10.20 11.76
N LEU A 418 -4.25 9.28 12.65
CA LEU A 418 -4.01 9.32 14.15
C LEU A 418 -2.64 8.91 14.91
N GLN A 419 -1.44 8.69 14.31
CA GLN A 419 0.03 9.10 14.50
C GLN A 419 1.06 9.89 13.44
N LYS A 420 1.06 10.80 12.36
CA LYS A 420 0.41 11.75 11.28
C LYS A 420 -0.86 12.84 11.21
N ARG A 421 -1.66 13.72 11.97
CA ARG A 421 -2.10 14.57 13.24
C ARG A 421 -1.28 15.09 14.54
N LEU A 422 -1.49 14.76 15.82
CA LEU A 422 -0.48 14.96 16.95
C LEU A 422 1.02 15.31 16.61
N GLU A 423 1.90 14.34 16.27
CA GLU A 423 3.37 14.41 15.94
C GLU A 423 3.91 15.65 15.21
N ALA A 424 3.13 16.36 14.37
CA ALA A 424 3.62 17.58 13.71
C ALA A 424 3.27 18.88 14.47
N ARG A 425 2.55 18.78 15.60
CA ARG A 425 2.58 19.77 16.69
C ARG A 425 3.71 19.50 17.69
N ASP A 426 4.17 18.24 17.81
CA ASP A 426 4.93 17.76 18.98
C ASP A 426 6.38 17.32 18.69
N LYS A 427 7.14 17.97 17.78
CA LYS A 427 8.52 17.53 17.41
C LYS A 427 9.50 18.65 16.97
N THR A 428 9.91 19.61 17.83
CA THR A 428 10.92 20.64 17.43
C THR A 428 11.92 21.09 18.51
N LEU A 429 13.12 21.50 18.08
CA LEU A 429 14.08 22.37 18.79
C LEU A 429 13.91 23.83 18.33
N ARG A 430 14.39 24.79 19.14
CA ARG A 430 14.31 26.23 18.83
C ARG A 430 15.67 26.89 18.70
N THR A 431 15.84 27.65 17.62
CA THR A 431 17.10 28.27 17.19
C THR A 431 16.83 29.61 16.46
N SER A 432 17.88 30.34 16.08
CA SER A 432 17.78 31.65 15.43
C SER A 432 17.29 31.56 13.99
N ARG A 433 16.14 32.19 13.68
CA ARG A 433 15.62 32.30 12.30
C ARG A 433 16.66 32.98 11.40
N THR A 434 17.27 34.06 11.87
CA THR A 434 18.27 34.82 11.11
C THR A 434 19.51 34.00 10.78
N TYR A 435 19.87 33.04 11.63
CA TYR A 435 20.98 32.12 11.38
C TYR A 435 20.62 31.08 10.31
N LEU A 436 19.46 30.42 10.47
CA LEU A 436 18.94 29.43 9.52
C LEU A 436 18.58 30.02 8.14
N GLN A 437 18.19 31.29 8.08
CA GLN A 437 17.84 32.02 6.85
C GLN A 437 18.98 32.01 5.81
N ASN A 438 20.24 31.86 6.24
CA ASN A 438 21.41 31.79 5.38
C ASN A 438 21.56 30.45 4.62
N LEU A 439 20.81 29.41 5.00
CA LEU A 439 20.77 28.12 4.30
C LEU A 439 19.63 28.01 3.28
N LEU A 440 18.72 28.99 3.21
CA LEU A 440 17.55 28.95 2.33
C LEU A 440 17.92 29.40 0.91
N PRO A 441 17.73 28.56 -0.13
CA PRO A 441 18.01 28.92 -1.52
C PRO A 441 17.09 30.01 -2.07
N ALA A 442 17.37 30.49 -3.29
CA ALA A 442 16.52 31.46 -3.97
C ALA A 442 15.06 30.97 -4.08
N GLY A 443 14.10 31.84 -3.75
CA GLY A 443 12.67 31.54 -3.72
C GLY A 443 12.15 30.92 -2.42
N PHE A 444 13.03 30.51 -1.49
CA PHE A 444 12.64 29.99 -0.18
C PHE A 444 12.59 31.08 0.90
N ALA A 445 11.61 30.99 1.79
CA ALA A 445 11.46 31.87 2.94
C ALA A 445 10.79 31.16 4.13
N PHE A 446 10.98 31.68 5.34
CA PHE A 446 10.12 31.31 6.47
C PHE A 446 8.69 31.88 6.29
N THR A 447 7.70 31.12 6.73
CA THR A 447 6.28 31.53 6.78
C THR A 447 6.03 32.54 7.90
N SER A 448 6.65 32.33 9.07
CA SER A 448 6.50 33.18 10.25
C SER A 448 7.48 34.37 10.24
N PRO A 449 7.04 35.59 10.61
CA PRO A 449 7.92 36.75 10.80
C PRO A 449 8.73 36.71 12.11
N ALA A 450 8.59 35.67 12.94
CA ALA A 450 9.31 35.54 14.22
C ALA A 450 10.84 35.44 14.05
N THR A 451 11.59 35.92 15.05
CA THR A 451 13.06 35.86 15.10
C THR A 451 13.61 34.50 15.54
N VAL A 452 12.76 33.66 16.16
CA VAL A 452 13.07 32.27 16.52
C VAL A 452 12.38 31.36 15.52
N ALA A 453 13.11 30.35 15.05
CA ALA A 453 12.63 29.31 14.15
C ALA A 453 12.67 27.94 14.83
N SER A 454 11.78 27.05 14.37
CA SER A 454 11.77 25.64 14.75
C SER A 454 12.59 24.82 13.76
N ALA A 455 13.39 23.89 14.27
CA ALA A 455 14.13 22.90 13.50
C ALA A 455 14.13 21.57 14.25
N SER A 456 14.41 20.46 13.58
CA SER A 456 14.66 19.17 14.23
C SER A 456 15.94 18.53 13.71
N ILE A 457 16.60 17.78 14.57
CA ILE A 457 17.71 16.91 14.18
C ILE A 457 17.18 15.49 14.38
N SER A 458 16.98 14.78 13.27
CA SER A 458 16.43 13.43 13.27
C SER A 458 17.51 12.45 12.82
N CYS A 459 17.84 11.49 13.68
CA CYS A 459 18.63 10.34 13.29
C CYS A 459 17.71 9.14 13.06
N THR A 460 17.90 8.44 11.95
CA THR A 460 17.15 7.25 11.57
C THR A 460 18.16 6.16 11.27
N THR A 461 18.13 5.09 12.06
CA THR A 461 18.78 3.82 11.71
C THR A 461 17.74 2.95 11.04
N LEU A 462 18.02 2.56 9.80
CA LEU A 462 17.26 1.56 9.06
C LEU A 462 18.01 0.23 9.19
N ASP A 463 17.31 -0.85 9.51
CA ASP A 463 17.89 -2.17 9.77
C ASP A 463 17.00 -3.29 9.19
N GLY A 464 17.51 -4.51 9.11
CA GLY A 464 16.78 -5.66 8.57
C GLY A 464 16.50 -5.58 7.07
N MET A 465 17.21 -4.74 6.32
CA MET A 465 16.96 -4.54 4.88
C MET A 465 17.45 -5.75 4.08
N ALA A 466 16.52 -6.55 3.58
CA ALA A 466 16.81 -7.79 2.85
C ALA A 466 17.78 -7.60 1.67
N TRP A 467 17.67 -6.49 0.94
CA TRP A 467 18.55 -6.13 -0.18
C TRP A 467 19.97 -5.66 0.25
N LEU A 468 20.19 -5.43 1.55
CA LEU A 468 21.50 -5.25 2.19
C LEU A 468 21.90 -6.48 3.02
N GLY A 469 21.44 -7.68 2.63
CA GLY A 469 21.75 -8.94 3.33
C GLY A 469 21.14 -9.05 4.73
N GLY A 470 20.09 -8.26 5.01
CA GLY A 470 19.50 -8.12 6.33
C GLY A 470 20.21 -7.11 7.24
N GLY A 471 21.23 -6.40 6.75
CA GLY A 471 21.91 -5.32 7.47
C GLY A 471 21.18 -3.98 7.40
N GLY A 472 21.87 -2.95 7.90
CA GLY A 472 21.33 -1.61 8.10
C GLY A 472 22.29 -0.47 7.73
N TYR A 473 21.76 0.76 7.74
CA TYR A 473 22.53 2.01 7.70
C TYR A 473 21.78 3.13 8.44
N SER A 474 22.51 4.18 8.84
CA SER A 474 21.96 5.32 9.58
C SER A 474 22.17 6.63 8.83
N HIS A 475 21.20 7.52 8.95
CA HIS A 475 21.32 8.92 8.52
C HIS A 475 20.88 9.90 9.61
N LEU A 476 21.46 11.09 9.63
CA LEU A 476 21.13 12.18 10.57
C LEU A 476 20.91 13.47 9.79
N GLY A 477 19.67 13.95 9.75
CA GLY A 477 19.26 15.14 9.00
C GLY A 477 18.93 16.32 9.90
N LEU A 478 19.32 17.52 9.47
CA LEU A 478 18.82 18.79 10.01
C LEU A 478 17.62 19.23 9.16
N TYR A 479 16.46 19.38 9.79
CA TYR A 479 15.20 19.78 9.16
C TYR A 479 14.78 21.15 9.68
N ILE A 480 14.45 22.08 8.79
CA ILE A 480 13.99 23.43 9.11
C ILE A 480 12.49 23.52 8.85
N HIS A 481 11.70 23.86 9.87
CA HIS A 481 10.24 23.88 9.80
C HIS A 481 9.70 25.27 9.47
N GLY A 482 8.46 25.32 8.96
CA GLY A 482 7.76 26.56 8.60
C GLY A 482 8.35 27.25 7.38
N ILE A 483 8.70 26.50 6.33
CA ILE A 483 9.26 27.05 5.08
C ILE A 483 8.19 27.13 3.99
N ASN A 484 8.32 28.15 3.14
CA ASN A 484 7.57 28.28 1.89
C ASN A 484 8.51 28.51 0.71
N TYR A 485 8.20 27.88 -0.41
CA TYR A 485 8.83 28.14 -1.70
C TYR A 485 7.86 28.92 -2.59
N THR A 486 8.33 29.99 -3.24
CA THR A 486 7.56 30.76 -4.23
C THR A 486 8.03 30.39 -5.63
N LYS A 487 7.13 29.82 -6.44
CA LYS A 487 7.42 29.42 -7.83
C LYS A 487 7.47 30.62 -8.78
N ARG A 488 7.89 30.37 -10.02
CA ARG A 488 7.87 31.34 -11.14
C ARG A 488 6.50 31.94 -11.46
N ASP A 489 5.42 31.19 -11.22
CA ASP A 489 4.03 31.65 -11.42
C ASP A 489 3.51 32.51 -10.24
N GLY A 490 4.33 32.74 -9.20
CA GLY A 490 3.95 33.45 -7.97
C GLY A 490 3.18 32.60 -6.96
N SER A 491 2.80 31.37 -7.29
CA SER A 491 2.17 30.44 -6.34
C SER A 491 3.16 29.95 -5.29
N LYS A 492 2.64 29.58 -4.13
CA LYS A 492 3.44 29.13 -2.97
C LYS A 492 3.16 27.69 -2.61
N VAL A 493 4.23 26.98 -2.27
CA VAL A 493 4.23 25.65 -1.67
C VAL A 493 4.74 25.79 -0.24
N PHE A 494 4.28 24.95 0.69
CA PHE A 494 4.58 25.00 2.12
C PHE A 494 5.04 23.63 2.65
N GLY A 495 6.02 23.61 3.55
CA GLY A 495 6.70 22.38 3.97
C GLY A 495 7.93 22.61 4.85
N THR A 496 8.53 21.50 5.31
CA THR A 496 9.85 21.47 5.95
C THR A 496 10.95 21.52 4.88
N TYR A 497 12.10 22.13 5.15
CA TYR A 497 13.28 22.07 4.27
C TYR A 497 14.42 21.24 4.89
N LEU A 498 15.09 20.41 4.08
CA LEU A 498 16.25 19.61 4.47
C LEU A 498 17.54 20.23 3.88
N PRO A 499 18.21 21.17 4.56
CA PRO A 499 19.48 21.76 4.12
C PRO A 499 20.70 20.84 4.26
N LEU A 500 20.65 19.80 5.10
CA LEU A 500 21.82 18.98 5.42
C LEU A 500 21.42 17.58 5.90
N LEU A 501 22.02 16.55 5.31
CA LEU A 501 21.88 15.15 5.70
C LEU A 501 23.26 14.48 5.82
N PHE A 502 23.59 13.93 6.97
CA PHE A 502 24.71 12.99 7.12
C PHE A 502 24.22 11.55 6.95
N GLU A 503 24.99 10.68 6.32
CA GLU A 503 24.61 9.27 6.06
C GLU A 503 25.86 8.38 6.16
N ASN A 504 25.84 7.32 6.98
CA ASN A 504 26.99 6.40 7.14
C ASN A 504 27.11 5.38 6.01
N SER A 505 26.13 5.34 5.09
CA SER A 505 26.18 4.63 3.81
C SER A 505 25.76 5.58 2.68
N ALA A 506 26.49 6.70 2.55
CA ALA A 506 26.21 7.79 1.61
C ALA A 506 26.41 7.43 0.11
N ASP A 507 26.30 6.16 -0.27
CA ASP A 507 26.36 5.72 -1.67
C ASP A 507 25.06 6.09 -2.41
N PRO A 508 25.10 6.67 -3.62
CA PRO A 508 23.90 7.11 -4.33
C PRO A 508 23.02 5.95 -4.82
N ILE A 509 23.59 4.76 -5.03
CA ILE A 509 22.88 3.55 -5.47
C ILE A 509 22.11 2.94 -4.31
N ILE A 510 22.69 2.98 -3.10
CA ILE A 510 22.08 2.43 -1.88
C ILE A 510 20.86 3.26 -1.45
N THR A 511 20.87 4.60 -1.60
CA THR A 511 19.79 5.43 -1.03
C THR A 511 19.05 6.35 -2.01
N GLY A 512 19.57 6.59 -3.22
CA GLY A 512 18.93 7.44 -4.25
C GLY A 512 18.76 8.93 -3.89
N ARG A 513 19.14 9.33 -2.68
CA ARG A 513 18.76 10.61 -2.06
C ARG A 513 19.25 11.85 -2.81
N ASP A 514 20.43 11.79 -3.43
CA ASP A 514 20.97 12.88 -4.27
C ASP A 514 20.13 13.13 -5.52
N GLU A 515 19.53 12.08 -6.11
CA GLU A 515 18.68 12.24 -7.29
C GLU A 515 17.40 13.01 -6.96
N LEU A 516 16.91 12.82 -5.74
CA LEU A 516 15.80 13.51 -5.11
C LEU A 516 16.20 14.89 -4.53
N GLY A 517 17.45 15.31 -4.74
CA GLY A 517 17.97 16.61 -4.32
C GLY A 517 18.26 16.77 -2.83
N MET A 518 18.29 15.68 -2.05
CA MET A 518 18.70 15.75 -0.64
C MET A 518 20.22 16.02 -0.57
N PRO A 519 20.68 17.06 0.14
CA PRO A 519 22.11 17.37 0.25
C PRO A 519 22.80 16.41 1.24
N LYS A 520 23.18 15.23 0.76
CA LYS A 520 23.74 14.16 1.60
C LYS A 520 25.26 14.15 1.64
N LEU A 521 25.83 13.79 2.79
CA LEU A 521 27.26 13.78 3.05
C LEU A 521 27.66 12.55 3.87
N PHE A 522 28.82 11.97 3.58
CA PHE A 522 29.36 10.86 4.37
C PHE A 522 29.85 11.33 5.74
N ALA A 523 29.37 10.67 6.80
CA ALA A 523 29.97 10.69 8.13
C ALA A 523 29.82 9.31 8.78
N ASP A 524 30.79 8.90 9.59
CA ASP A 524 30.68 7.73 10.44
C ASP A 524 29.65 8.04 11.56
N ILE A 525 28.47 7.42 11.50
CA ILE A 525 27.41 7.55 12.50
C ILE A 525 27.37 6.27 13.35
N ASP A 526 27.71 6.41 14.64
CA ASP A 526 27.63 5.35 15.65
C ASP A 526 26.48 5.66 16.62
N VAL A 527 25.55 4.72 16.79
CA VAL A 527 24.32 4.86 17.59
C VAL A 527 24.31 3.77 18.66
N ARG A 528 24.33 4.19 19.93
CA ARG A 528 24.43 3.30 21.08
C ARG A 528 23.21 3.46 21.99
N GLU A 529 22.45 2.38 22.15
CA GLU A 529 21.25 2.36 22.97
C GLU A 529 21.47 1.49 24.21
N SER A 530 21.02 1.95 25.38
CA SER A 530 20.93 1.13 26.59
C SER A 530 19.47 0.79 26.86
N GLU A 531 19.20 -0.48 27.23
CA GLU A 531 17.90 -1.15 27.39
C GLU A 531 16.71 -0.20 27.70
N ASN A 532 16.19 0.42 26.63
CA ASN A 532 15.08 1.37 26.59
C ASN A 532 15.17 2.57 27.56
N LYS A 533 16.38 3.06 27.92
CA LYS A 533 16.57 4.17 28.90
C LYS A 533 17.45 5.33 28.41
N SER A 534 18.37 5.08 27.49
CA SER A 534 19.19 6.13 26.87
C SER A 534 19.60 5.78 25.45
N SER A 535 19.83 6.80 24.62
CA SER A 535 20.47 6.69 23.32
C SER A 535 21.57 7.74 23.19
N GLU A 536 22.74 7.34 22.69
CA GLU A 536 23.86 8.22 22.38
C GLU A 536 24.22 8.05 20.90
N ILE A 537 24.18 9.14 20.15
CA ILE A 537 24.57 9.20 18.74
C ILE A 537 25.85 10.01 18.64
N SER A 538 26.87 9.47 17.99
CA SER A 538 28.09 10.22 17.67
C SER A 538 28.31 10.32 16.16
N LEU A 539 28.67 11.52 15.72
CA LEU A 539 29.11 11.81 14.35
C LEU A 539 30.63 11.93 14.36
N SER A 540 31.30 11.14 13.54
CA SER A 540 32.73 11.24 13.31
C SER A 540 33.09 11.11 11.83
N TRP A 541 34.34 11.34 11.50
CA TRP A 541 34.89 11.03 10.17
C TRP A 541 36.32 10.54 10.37
N ARG A 542 36.60 9.28 9.97
CA ARG A 542 37.89 8.61 10.19
C ARG A 542 38.33 8.65 11.66
N GLY A 543 37.38 8.52 12.59
CA GLY A 543 37.61 8.58 14.04
C GLY A 543 37.68 9.98 14.65
N THR A 544 37.61 11.06 13.87
CA THR A 544 37.49 12.42 14.41
C THR A 544 36.03 12.71 14.77
N THR A 545 35.64 12.55 16.03
CA THR A 545 34.29 12.90 16.51
C THR A 545 34.08 14.42 16.51
N PHE A 546 32.97 14.86 15.90
CA PHE A 546 32.61 16.28 15.77
C PHE A 546 31.17 16.60 16.20
N GLY A 547 30.31 15.60 16.39
CA GLY A 547 28.99 15.74 16.98
C GLY A 547 28.68 14.62 17.98
N THR A 548 28.00 14.97 19.07
CA THR A 548 27.47 14.01 20.05
C THR A 548 26.08 14.47 20.47
N PHE A 549 25.11 13.58 20.39
CA PHE A 549 23.73 13.79 20.82
C PHE A 549 23.41 12.72 21.85
N SER A 550 22.97 13.10 23.04
CA SER A 550 22.61 12.13 24.09
C SER A 550 21.19 12.38 24.59
N ILE A 551 20.45 11.29 24.77
CA ILE A 551 19.04 11.27 25.17
C ILE A 551 18.96 10.36 26.39
N SER A 552 18.34 10.82 27.48
CA SER A 552 18.36 10.12 28.77
C SER A 552 17.04 10.26 29.54
N GLY A 553 16.76 9.29 30.41
CA GLY A 553 15.48 9.25 31.13
C GLY A 553 14.30 9.01 30.18
N LEU A 554 14.52 8.23 29.12
CA LEU A 554 13.47 7.82 28.20
C LEU A 554 12.37 7.06 28.95
N THR A 555 11.13 7.49 28.79
CA THR A 555 9.92 6.78 29.23
C THR A 555 9.18 6.24 28.02
N GLU A 556 8.75 4.97 28.08
CA GLU A 556 7.91 4.35 27.03
C GLU A 556 6.58 5.08 26.95
N GLU A 557 6.25 5.59 25.75
CA GLU A 557 4.92 6.08 25.44
C GLU A 557 4.06 4.86 25.06
N GLU A 558 2.80 4.78 25.51
CA GLU A 558 1.93 3.68 25.09
C GLU A 558 1.80 3.65 23.55
N PRO A 559 1.81 2.46 22.92
CA PRO A 559 2.09 2.32 21.49
C PRO A 559 1.07 3.06 20.62
N ALA A 560 1.51 4.20 20.07
CA ALA A 560 0.67 5.11 19.30
C ALA A 560 0.41 4.59 17.89
N VAL A 561 -0.87 4.36 17.56
CA VAL A 561 -1.30 3.75 16.30
C VAL A 561 -1.21 4.76 15.13
N ASN A 562 -0.28 4.56 14.16
CA ASN A 562 -0.03 5.38 12.93
C ASN A 562 -1.34 5.95 12.35
N GLY A 563 -1.61 7.23 11.93
CA GLY A 563 -0.86 8.51 11.68
C GLY A 563 -1.59 9.96 11.94
N VAL A 564 -1.75 10.95 12.95
CA VAL A 564 -1.10 11.81 14.11
C VAL A 564 0.27 12.72 14.02
N GLY A 565 0.85 13.82 13.35
CA GLY A 565 0.93 14.91 12.20
C GLY A 565 -0.04 16.14 11.76
N SER A 566 -0.19 17.34 12.40
CA SER A 566 -1.45 18.17 12.45
C SER A 566 -1.33 19.69 12.31
N GLU A 567 -2.42 20.29 11.82
CA GLU A 567 -2.52 21.71 11.42
C GLU A 567 -3.63 22.47 12.18
N PRO A 568 -3.56 23.80 12.36
CA PRO A 568 -4.21 24.49 13.48
C PRO A 568 -5.45 25.34 13.13
N GLY A 569 -6.28 25.63 14.15
CA GLY A 569 -7.23 26.74 14.09
C GLY A 569 -6.58 28.11 14.37
N GLN A 570 -7.18 29.19 13.86
CA GLN A 570 -6.80 30.54 14.25
C GLN A 570 -7.22 30.84 15.70
N LYS A 571 -6.26 31.27 16.52
CA LYS A 571 -6.53 32.14 17.69
C LYS A 571 -6.71 33.59 17.21
N GLY A 572 -7.07 34.47 18.15
CA GLY A 572 -7.36 35.90 17.91
C GLY A 572 -6.22 36.74 17.33
N PRO A 573 -6.41 38.07 17.22
CA PRO A 573 -5.74 38.92 16.23
C PRO A 573 -4.21 39.04 16.42
N GLY A 574 -3.48 38.19 15.68
CA GLY A 574 -2.06 38.31 15.37
C GLY A 574 -1.83 38.09 13.87
N PRO A 575 -0.57 38.07 13.41
CA PRO A 575 -0.27 37.60 12.05
C PRO A 575 -0.78 36.16 11.86
N PRO A 576 -1.25 35.79 10.65
CA PRO A 576 -1.91 34.52 10.42
C PRO A 576 -1.00 33.31 10.74
N PRO A 577 -1.56 32.16 11.16
CA PRO A 577 -0.80 30.96 11.40
C PRO A 577 -0.08 30.51 10.11
N PRO A 578 1.08 29.84 10.23
CA PRO A 578 1.79 29.31 9.07
C PRO A 578 0.90 28.31 8.32
N PRO A 579 0.86 28.33 6.97
CA PRO A 579 0.08 27.35 6.21
C PRO A 579 0.67 25.94 6.28
N PRO A 580 -0.14 24.89 6.02
CA PRO A 580 0.25 23.51 6.27
C PRO A 580 1.53 23.03 5.60
N GLU A 581 2.29 22.20 6.32
CA GLU A 581 3.44 21.55 5.74
C GLU A 581 3.01 20.34 4.91
N HIS A 582 2.89 20.52 3.60
CA HIS A 582 2.41 19.49 2.67
C HIS A 582 3.47 18.43 2.29
N GLY A 583 4.72 18.61 2.71
CA GLY A 583 5.85 17.78 2.28
C GLY A 583 7.20 18.32 2.76
N THR A 584 8.27 17.69 2.27
CA THR A 584 9.65 18.10 2.48
C THR A 584 10.23 18.69 1.18
N PHE A 585 10.86 19.85 1.29
CA PHE A 585 11.67 20.45 0.25
C PHE A 585 13.12 19.95 0.33
N HIS A 586 13.67 19.64 -0.83
CA HIS A 586 15.11 19.47 -1.04
C HIS A 586 15.56 20.40 -2.18
N TYR A 587 16.86 20.48 -2.44
CA TYR A 587 17.41 21.38 -3.46
C TYR A 587 18.52 20.70 -4.27
N ARG A 588 18.21 20.34 -5.52
CA ARG A 588 19.18 19.64 -6.37
C ARG A 588 20.07 20.65 -7.07
N TYR A 589 21.30 20.78 -6.54
CA TYR A 589 22.38 21.54 -7.13
C TYR A 589 23.51 20.60 -7.57
N VAL A 590 23.92 20.69 -8.83
CA VAL A 590 25.07 19.95 -9.40
C VAL A 590 25.94 20.96 -10.15
N PRO A 591 27.17 21.28 -9.67
CA PRO A 591 28.03 22.25 -10.33
C PRO A 591 28.55 21.74 -11.68
N SER A 592 28.67 22.63 -12.65
CA SER A 592 29.18 22.31 -14.00
C SER A 592 30.66 21.96 -13.97
N VAL A 593 31.02 20.82 -14.57
CA VAL A 593 32.41 20.31 -14.55
C VAL A 593 33.34 21.27 -15.32
N GLY A 594 34.19 21.97 -14.59
CA GLY A 594 35.17 22.92 -15.14
C GLY A 594 34.68 24.37 -15.25
N GLU A 595 33.45 24.68 -14.85
CA GLU A 595 32.89 26.04 -14.87
C GLU A 595 32.41 26.48 -13.46
N PRO A 596 33.33 26.95 -12.58
CA PRO A 596 32.99 27.34 -11.21
C PRO A 596 31.90 28.42 -11.14
N GLY A 597 30.89 28.18 -10.30
CA GLY A 597 29.73 29.08 -10.14
C GLY A 597 28.59 28.84 -11.12
N LYS A 598 28.74 27.93 -12.08
CA LYS A 598 27.68 27.44 -12.98
C LYS A 598 27.22 26.04 -12.54
N ALA A 599 26.00 25.65 -12.92
CA ALA A 599 25.41 24.37 -12.55
C ALA A 599 24.75 23.66 -13.75
N ASP A 600 24.92 22.33 -13.80
CA ASP A 600 24.27 21.44 -14.77
C ASP A 600 22.86 21.04 -14.30
N ALA A 601 22.60 21.14 -12.98
CA ALA A 601 21.28 21.07 -12.39
C ALA A 601 21.18 22.08 -11.24
N ASP A 602 20.14 22.91 -11.25
CA ASP A 602 19.83 23.88 -10.19
C ASP A 602 18.30 24.04 -10.11
N TYR A 603 17.66 23.31 -9.19
CA TYR A 603 16.22 23.39 -8.99
C TYR A 603 15.74 22.84 -7.62
N PRO A 604 14.62 23.39 -7.09
CA PRO A 604 13.93 22.83 -5.94
C PRO A 604 13.25 21.50 -6.29
N VAL A 605 13.32 20.54 -5.38
CA VAL A 605 12.56 19.30 -5.38
C VAL A 605 11.60 19.31 -4.20
N PHE A 606 10.39 18.79 -4.39
CA PHE A 606 9.41 18.63 -3.34
C PHE A 606 8.92 17.19 -3.29
N VAL A 607 9.00 16.59 -2.10
CA VAL A 607 8.43 15.28 -1.79
C VAL A 607 7.20 15.50 -0.93
N PRO A 608 5.98 15.21 -1.41
CA PRO A 608 4.79 15.30 -0.57
C PRO A 608 4.87 14.31 0.60
N LYS A 609 4.20 14.59 1.72
CA LYS A 609 4.07 13.62 2.81
C LYS A 609 3.40 12.34 2.25
N PRO A 610 3.97 11.14 2.42
CA PRO A 610 3.41 9.92 1.87
C PRO A 610 2.10 9.54 2.57
N GLU A 611 1.15 9.03 1.78
CA GLU A 611 -0.02 8.31 2.29
C GLU A 611 0.44 7.09 3.10
N ALA A 612 -0.43 6.52 3.94
CA ALA A 612 -0.03 5.41 4.80
C ALA A 612 -0.17 4.05 4.12
N ALA A 613 0.81 3.18 4.34
CA ALA A 613 0.70 1.77 4.00
C ALA A 613 -0.11 1.02 5.08
N GLU A 614 -1.11 0.26 4.67
CA GLU A 614 -1.83 -0.67 5.56
C GLU A 614 -0.90 -1.83 6.01
N GLY A 615 -1.12 -2.37 7.21
CA GLY A 615 -0.43 -3.59 7.68
C GLY A 615 0.96 -3.42 8.32
N VAL A 616 1.42 -2.20 8.58
CA VAL A 616 2.68 -1.93 9.31
C VAL A 616 2.43 -1.88 10.83
N GLU A 617 3.24 -2.59 11.62
CA GLU A 617 3.16 -2.54 13.09
C GLU A 617 3.31 -1.10 13.63
N ALA A 618 2.53 -0.75 14.65
CA ALA A 618 2.62 0.54 15.31
C ALA A 618 4.01 0.70 15.99
N PRO A 619 4.76 1.77 15.70
CA PRO A 619 6.10 1.96 16.22
C PRO A 619 6.09 2.16 17.73
N LYS A 620 7.11 1.60 18.39
CA LYS A 620 7.34 1.87 19.80
C LYS A 620 8.06 3.21 19.93
N SER A 621 7.45 4.13 20.69
CA SER A 621 7.97 5.46 20.93
C SER A 621 8.38 5.61 22.40
N PHE A 622 9.49 6.31 22.63
CA PHE A 622 9.99 6.64 23.95
C PHE A 622 10.35 8.12 23.95
N ALA A 623 9.88 8.89 24.93
CA ALA A 623 10.07 10.34 24.99
C ALA A 623 10.85 10.77 26.23
N THR A 624 11.50 11.93 26.15
CA THR A 624 12.10 12.65 27.28
C THR A 624 12.23 14.14 26.96
N LYS A 625 12.42 14.96 28.00
CA LYS A 625 12.87 16.36 27.87
C LYS A 625 14.34 16.54 28.26
N THR A 626 15.03 15.44 28.60
CA THR A 626 16.43 15.43 29.03
C THR A 626 17.32 14.87 27.92
N ALA A 627 17.65 15.74 26.96
CA ALA A 627 18.63 15.48 25.92
C ALA A 627 19.67 16.61 25.85
N SER A 628 20.87 16.29 25.35
CA SER A 628 21.95 17.25 25.13
C SER A 628 22.52 17.12 23.71
N ILE A 629 23.02 18.24 23.20
CA ILE A 629 23.63 18.34 21.88
C ILE A 629 24.99 19.01 22.03
N SER A 630 26.04 18.35 21.58
CA SER A 630 27.40 18.90 21.48
C SER A 630 27.83 18.86 20.02
N LEU A 631 28.13 20.01 19.46
CA LEU A 631 28.64 20.18 18.10
C LEU A 631 29.97 20.94 18.21
N GLN A 632 31.00 20.43 17.53
CA GLN A 632 32.37 20.93 17.65
C GLN A 632 32.89 21.37 16.29
N ALA A 633 33.28 22.63 16.19
CA ALA A 633 34.08 23.12 15.07
C ALA A 633 35.39 22.33 15.00
N LYS A 634 35.80 21.97 13.79
CA LYS A 634 37.07 21.30 13.47
C LYS A 634 37.80 22.09 12.39
N ASP A 635 39.10 21.89 12.29
CA ASP A 635 39.93 22.54 11.28
C ASP A 635 40.04 21.71 9.98
N TRP A 636 40.66 22.28 8.95
CA TRP A 636 40.95 21.59 7.70
C TRP A 636 41.87 20.36 7.87
N GLN A 637 42.68 20.29 8.94
CA GLN A 637 43.61 19.18 9.15
C GLN A 637 42.88 17.93 9.67
N THR A 638 41.84 18.14 10.48
CA THR A 638 41.06 17.10 11.15
C THR A 638 39.77 16.74 10.39
N LEU A 639 39.11 17.70 9.72
CA LEU A 639 37.97 17.46 8.81
C LEU A 639 38.12 18.22 7.47
N PRO A 640 39.04 17.81 6.56
CA PRO A 640 39.29 18.53 5.31
C PRO A 640 38.02 18.86 4.51
N THR A 641 37.13 17.88 4.32
CA THR A 641 35.90 18.03 3.52
C THR A 641 34.69 18.57 4.28
N LEU A 642 34.72 18.63 5.62
CA LEU A 642 33.54 18.93 6.45
C LEU A 642 33.73 20.09 7.45
N HIS A 643 34.95 20.58 7.66
CA HIS A 643 35.29 21.63 8.65
C HIS A 643 34.31 22.80 8.65
N HIS A 644 34.04 23.39 7.48
CA HIS A 644 33.15 24.54 7.28
C HIS A 644 31.68 24.27 7.66
N ILE A 645 31.23 23.02 7.54
CA ILE A 645 29.90 22.58 7.97
C ILE A 645 29.88 22.39 9.48
N THR A 646 30.93 21.80 10.06
CA THR A 646 31.03 21.61 11.51
C THR A 646 31.23 22.92 12.29
N ASP A 647 31.92 23.90 11.70
CA ASP A 647 32.07 25.25 12.24
C ASP A 647 30.72 25.98 12.28
N TRP A 648 29.98 25.95 11.17
CA TRP A 648 28.61 26.48 11.10
C TRP A 648 27.66 25.79 12.09
N LEU A 649 27.71 24.45 12.18
CA LEU A 649 26.88 23.69 13.13
C LEU A 649 27.21 24.00 14.59
N ALA A 650 28.49 24.19 14.94
CA ALA A 650 28.91 24.55 16.29
C ALA A 650 28.60 26.02 16.66
N ALA A 651 28.53 26.91 15.66
CA ALA A 651 28.14 28.30 15.85
C ALA A 651 26.61 28.54 15.88
N MET A 652 25.79 27.51 15.67
CA MET A 652 24.32 27.63 15.68
C MET A 652 23.75 27.87 17.10
N PRO A 653 23.03 28.98 17.36
CA PRO A 653 22.48 29.26 18.69
C PRO A 653 21.30 28.35 19.06
N LEU A 654 21.52 27.38 19.96
CA LEU A 654 20.47 26.54 20.53
C LEU A 654 19.80 27.25 21.72
N TYR A 655 18.49 27.51 21.62
CA TYR A 655 17.71 28.15 22.70
C TYR A 655 16.97 27.15 23.60
N GLY A 656 16.87 25.89 23.18
CA GLY A 656 16.30 24.80 23.96
C GLY A 656 15.96 23.57 23.12
N VAL A 657 15.97 22.41 23.77
CA VAL A 657 15.36 21.18 23.29
C VAL A 657 13.98 21.11 23.94
N GLU A 658 12.89 21.16 23.17
CA GLU A 658 11.54 21.10 23.79
C GLU A 658 11.11 19.64 24.06
N GLU A 659 11.61 18.70 23.25
CA GLU A 659 11.47 17.26 23.43
C GLU A 659 12.56 16.48 22.66
N ALA A 660 12.87 15.26 23.09
CA ALA A 660 13.62 14.27 22.33
C ALA A 660 12.90 12.91 22.37
N LYS A 661 12.79 12.25 21.22
CA LYS A 661 12.07 10.97 21.05
C LYS A 661 12.94 9.92 20.35
N LEU A 662 12.78 8.67 20.77
CA LEU A 662 13.29 7.47 20.10
C LEU A 662 12.08 6.69 19.57
N VAL A 663 12.02 6.45 18.26
CA VAL A 663 10.90 5.79 17.58
C VAL A 663 11.43 4.59 16.80
N ARG A 664 10.89 3.40 17.04
CA ARG A 664 11.25 2.16 16.33
C ARG A 664 10.08 1.66 15.48
N SER A 665 10.20 1.79 14.16
CA SER A 665 9.20 1.43 13.14
C SER A 665 9.70 0.36 12.17
N THR A 666 8.81 -0.48 11.65
CA THR A 666 9.11 -1.40 10.54
C THR A 666 8.80 -0.74 9.19
N GLY A 667 9.71 -0.86 8.21
CA GLY A 667 9.54 -0.27 6.87
C GLY A 667 10.26 1.07 6.67
N VAL A 668 10.11 1.65 5.48
CA VAL A 668 10.81 2.88 5.03
C VAL A 668 9.85 3.88 4.40
N SER A 669 10.16 5.18 4.51
CA SER A 669 9.35 6.24 3.91
C SER A 669 9.36 6.16 2.38
N ASP A 670 8.18 6.11 1.76
CA ASP A 670 8.06 6.26 0.31
C ASP A 670 8.42 7.69 -0.13
N LEU A 671 9.16 7.78 -1.23
CA LEU A 671 9.61 9.03 -1.87
C LEU A 671 9.12 9.14 -3.33
N SER A 672 8.28 8.20 -3.81
CA SER A 672 7.79 8.12 -5.20
C SER A 672 7.12 9.41 -5.71
N GLY A 673 6.47 10.18 -4.82
CA GLY A 673 5.82 11.44 -5.14
C GLY A 673 6.76 12.64 -5.41
N ALA A 674 8.08 12.44 -5.36
CA ALA A 674 9.10 13.46 -5.57
C ALA A 674 9.00 14.15 -6.94
N ARG A 675 8.97 15.48 -6.95
CA ARG A 675 8.82 16.28 -8.18
C ARG A 675 9.57 17.61 -8.15
N ARG A 676 9.99 18.09 -9.33
CA ARG A 676 10.48 19.47 -9.52
C ARG A 676 9.29 20.44 -9.47
N LEU A 677 9.46 21.63 -8.91
CA LEU A 677 8.34 22.59 -8.76
C LEU A 677 8.09 23.50 -9.97
N ASP A 678 9.09 23.72 -10.82
CA ASP A 678 9.14 24.74 -11.89
C ASP A 678 9.17 24.14 -13.32
N ALA A 679 8.57 22.97 -13.55
CA ALA A 679 8.60 22.27 -14.85
C ALA A 679 7.39 22.62 -15.75
N ASP A 680 7.66 22.99 -17.01
CA ASP A 680 6.61 23.36 -17.98
C ASP A 680 5.75 22.17 -18.44
N SER A 681 4.43 22.38 -18.45
CA SER A 681 3.38 21.36 -18.69
C SER A 681 3.26 20.87 -20.15
N ARG A 682 4.24 21.15 -21.01
CA ARG A 682 4.32 20.62 -22.39
C ARG A 682 5.54 19.75 -22.67
N THR A 683 6.43 19.55 -21.69
CA THR A 683 7.54 18.58 -21.79
C THR A 683 7.18 17.26 -21.08
N LEU A 684 5.95 16.79 -21.31
CA LEU A 684 5.43 15.53 -20.78
C LEU A 684 5.56 14.43 -21.86
N PHE A 685 6.08 13.28 -21.45
CA PHE A 685 6.37 12.11 -22.28
C PHE A 685 5.27 11.76 -23.29
N LEU A 686 5.51 12.00 -24.59
CA LEU A 686 5.18 11.12 -25.74
C LEU A 686 5.42 11.80 -27.10
N ALA A 687 6.38 11.31 -27.87
CA ALA A 687 6.44 11.49 -29.33
C ALA A 687 7.38 10.45 -29.95
N ARG A 688 6.98 9.89 -31.12
CA ARG A 688 7.80 9.14 -32.10
C ARG A 688 8.47 7.83 -31.57
N LEU A 689 8.62 6.76 -32.35
CA LEU A 689 8.40 6.49 -33.79
C LEU A 689 8.12 4.99 -34.01
N ASP A 690 7.46 4.62 -35.11
CA ASP A 690 7.49 3.26 -35.68
C ASP A 690 8.83 3.00 -36.42
N ASP A 691 9.42 1.81 -36.27
CA ASP A 691 10.18 1.10 -37.32
C ASP A 691 10.70 -0.26 -36.79
N ASP A 692 10.30 -1.37 -37.43
CA ASP A 692 10.22 -2.69 -36.76
C ASP A 692 11.26 -3.74 -37.22
N ALA A 693 12.19 -3.37 -38.11
CA ALA A 693 13.09 -4.33 -38.77
C ALA A 693 14.37 -4.72 -37.98
N GLY A 694 14.78 -3.92 -36.98
CA GLY A 694 16.11 -4.03 -36.38
C GLY A 694 16.26 -4.94 -35.15
N ARG A 695 15.18 -5.11 -34.37
CA ARG A 695 15.28 -5.63 -32.97
C ARG A 695 15.40 -7.15 -32.89
N GLU A 696 14.64 -7.89 -33.71
CA GLU A 696 14.57 -9.37 -33.61
C GLU A 696 15.92 -10.07 -33.85
N ILE A 697 16.80 -9.47 -34.65
CA ILE A 697 18.06 -10.06 -35.11
C ILE A 697 19.08 -10.24 -33.97
N ARG A 698 19.10 -9.35 -32.96
CA ARG A 698 20.09 -9.40 -31.87
C ARG A 698 19.79 -10.54 -30.90
N LEU A 699 18.56 -10.58 -30.38
CA LEU A 699 18.14 -11.62 -29.44
C LEU A 699 18.22 -13.04 -30.06
N ARG A 700 17.85 -13.19 -31.35
CA ARG A 700 18.04 -14.48 -32.05
C ARG A 700 19.47 -14.99 -32.04
N ARG A 701 20.49 -14.13 -32.13
CA ARG A 701 21.91 -14.56 -32.11
C ARG A 701 22.34 -15.14 -30.77
N LEU A 702 21.94 -14.52 -29.66
CA LEU A 702 22.18 -15.03 -28.30
C LEU A 702 21.47 -16.38 -28.06
N LEU A 703 20.21 -16.48 -28.51
CA LEU A 703 19.45 -17.72 -28.39
C LEU A 703 20.00 -18.86 -29.27
N GLU A 704 20.54 -18.53 -30.45
CA GLU A 704 21.21 -19.51 -31.31
C GLU A 704 22.62 -19.89 -30.82
N SER A 705 23.41 -19.00 -30.21
CA SER A 705 24.73 -19.34 -29.68
C SER A 705 24.63 -20.32 -28.51
N MET A 706 23.68 -20.08 -27.60
CA MET A 706 23.33 -20.98 -26.50
C MET A 706 22.99 -22.38 -27.04
N ARG A 707 22.03 -22.47 -27.96
CA ARG A 707 21.56 -23.74 -28.55
C ARG A 707 22.64 -24.48 -29.34
N ARG A 708 23.47 -23.78 -30.13
CA ARG A 708 24.46 -24.42 -31.03
C ARG A 708 25.60 -25.14 -30.30
N ARG A 709 25.82 -24.87 -29.00
CA ARG A 709 26.81 -25.57 -28.17
C ARG A 709 26.16 -26.73 -27.40
N SER A 710 25.12 -26.46 -26.61
CA SER A 710 24.45 -27.45 -25.76
C SER A 710 23.92 -28.68 -26.50
N THR A 711 23.47 -28.56 -27.75
CA THR A 711 22.95 -29.71 -28.52
C THR A 711 24.02 -30.49 -29.30
N ARG A 712 25.31 -30.34 -28.96
CA ARG A 712 26.44 -31.06 -29.59
C ARG A 712 27.28 -31.89 -28.63
N GLU A 713 27.01 -31.81 -27.33
CA GLU A 713 27.84 -32.36 -26.26
C GLU A 713 26.95 -33.20 -25.34
N ARG A 714 27.43 -34.38 -24.92
CA ARG A 714 26.65 -35.29 -24.08
C ARG A 714 26.89 -34.98 -22.60
N HIS A 715 25.90 -34.40 -21.95
CA HIS A 715 25.92 -34.13 -20.51
C HIS A 715 25.12 -35.18 -19.72
N GLN A 716 25.53 -35.49 -18.49
CA GLN A 716 24.79 -36.37 -17.57
C GLN A 716 23.62 -35.63 -16.90
N GLY A 717 23.83 -34.37 -16.54
CA GLY A 717 22.85 -33.48 -15.94
C GLY A 717 23.38 -32.04 -15.86
N VAL A 718 22.61 -31.16 -15.24
CA VAL A 718 22.96 -29.75 -15.02
C VAL A 718 23.03 -29.47 -13.51
N ILE A 719 24.05 -28.73 -13.08
CA ILE A 719 24.18 -28.25 -11.70
C ILE A 719 24.20 -26.72 -11.77
N MET A 720 23.25 -26.08 -11.08
CA MET A 720 22.92 -24.68 -11.32
C MET A 720 22.94 -23.85 -10.03
N MET A 721 23.61 -22.70 -10.04
CA MET A 721 23.45 -21.67 -9.02
C MET A 721 22.77 -20.45 -9.66
N GLY A 722 21.54 -20.19 -9.23
CA GLY A 722 20.72 -19.07 -9.70
C GLY A 722 20.79 -17.84 -8.80
N ALA A 723 20.51 -16.68 -9.39
CA ALA A 723 20.26 -15.46 -8.63
C ALA A 723 18.95 -15.59 -7.84
N HIS A 724 18.68 -14.65 -6.92
CA HIS A 724 17.44 -14.59 -6.13
C HIS A 724 17.10 -15.78 -5.21
N TRP A 725 17.98 -16.79 -5.07
CA TRP A 725 17.84 -17.81 -4.02
C TRP A 725 19.10 -17.93 -3.18
N ASP A 726 19.12 -17.21 -2.08
CA ASP A 726 20.13 -17.31 -1.03
C ASP A 726 19.57 -17.90 0.28
N CYS A 727 20.47 -18.15 1.24
CA CYS A 727 20.17 -18.60 2.59
C CYS A 727 20.90 -17.75 3.62
N THR A 728 20.20 -17.34 4.67
CA THR A 728 20.74 -16.50 5.76
C THR A 728 21.60 -17.29 6.75
N GLY A 729 22.48 -16.58 7.47
CA GLY A 729 23.48 -17.17 8.36
C GLY A 729 24.64 -17.81 7.58
N ASP A 730 25.27 -18.83 8.15
CA ASP A 730 26.25 -19.68 7.46
C ASP A 730 25.55 -20.96 6.97
N ARG A 731 24.73 -20.85 5.91
CA ARG A 731 23.90 -21.91 5.36
C ARG A 731 23.78 -21.80 3.84
N ILE A 732 23.63 -22.95 3.18
CA ILE A 732 23.14 -23.10 1.81
C ILE A 732 22.09 -24.22 1.74
N GLU A 733 21.36 -24.31 0.65
CA GLU A 733 20.39 -25.37 0.39
C GLU A 733 20.52 -25.93 -1.03
N VAL A 734 20.01 -27.15 -1.23
CA VAL A 734 19.89 -27.79 -2.54
C VAL A 734 18.44 -28.17 -2.78
N ALA A 735 17.93 -27.89 -3.98
CA ALA A 735 16.53 -28.09 -4.32
C ALA A 735 16.21 -29.58 -4.51
N THR A 736 15.34 -30.12 -3.65
CA THR A 736 14.91 -31.54 -3.66
C THR A 736 13.41 -31.70 -3.90
N ASN A 737 12.75 -30.67 -4.43
CA ASN A 737 11.35 -30.74 -4.87
C ASN A 737 11.24 -31.66 -6.11
N PRO A 738 10.45 -32.76 -6.07
CA PRO A 738 10.33 -33.71 -7.18
C PRO A 738 9.48 -33.21 -8.36
N SER A 739 8.70 -32.14 -8.18
CA SER A 739 7.82 -31.58 -9.21
C SER A 739 7.59 -30.08 -8.99
N PRO A 740 8.66 -29.27 -9.12
CA PRO A 740 8.59 -27.84 -8.88
C PRO A 740 7.70 -27.15 -9.90
N GLY A 741 6.91 -26.19 -9.42
CA GLY A 741 6.32 -25.16 -10.27
C GLY A 741 7.37 -24.12 -10.69
N LYS A 742 6.87 -22.95 -11.11
CA LYS A 742 7.67 -21.87 -11.69
C LYS A 742 7.28 -20.56 -11.03
N SER A 743 8.26 -19.82 -10.52
CA SER A 743 8.09 -18.46 -10.01
C SER A 743 8.45 -17.44 -11.12
N PRO A 744 7.46 -16.78 -11.75
CA PRO A 744 7.68 -15.95 -12.93
C PRO A 744 7.94 -14.47 -12.59
N VAL A 745 8.67 -13.78 -13.48
CA VAL A 745 8.71 -12.31 -13.50
C VAL A 745 7.36 -11.76 -13.95
N ALA A 746 7.00 -10.59 -13.42
CA ALA A 746 5.95 -9.75 -14.00
C ALA A 746 6.15 -9.53 -15.51
N TYR A 747 5.05 -9.27 -16.22
CA TYR A 747 5.02 -8.98 -17.67
C TYR A 747 5.47 -10.09 -18.64
N VAL A 748 6.05 -11.20 -18.17
CA VAL A 748 6.40 -12.35 -19.05
C VAL A 748 5.18 -13.23 -19.31
N HIS A 749 4.71 -13.26 -20.57
CA HIS A 749 3.51 -14.00 -20.96
C HIS A 749 3.63 -15.52 -20.69
N PRO A 750 2.66 -16.18 -20.00
CA PRO A 750 2.79 -17.56 -19.54
C PRO A 750 3.12 -18.61 -20.62
N SER A 751 2.64 -18.43 -21.87
CA SER A 751 2.94 -19.35 -22.96
C SER A 751 4.43 -19.47 -23.33
N LYS A 752 5.28 -18.58 -22.82
CA LYS A 752 6.74 -18.65 -23.01
C LYS A 752 7.42 -19.71 -22.11
N TYR A 753 6.77 -20.17 -21.03
CA TYR A 753 7.39 -21.06 -20.04
C TYR A 753 6.49 -22.15 -19.44
N VAL A 754 5.16 -21.98 -19.40
CA VAL A 754 4.24 -22.94 -18.74
C VAL A 754 4.40 -24.36 -19.30
N ASN A 755 4.45 -24.49 -20.63
CA ASN A 755 4.49 -25.78 -21.33
C ASN A 755 5.83 -26.53 -21.21
N TYR A 756 6.86 -25.91 -20.62
CA TYR A 756 8.16 -26.55 -20.46
C TYR A 756 8.20 -27.38 -19.17
N LYS A 757 8.27 -28.71 -19.31
CA LYS A 757 8.35 -29.61 -18.15
C LYS A 757 9.74 -29.51 -17.50
N LEU A 758 9.77 -29.21 -16.21
CA LEU A 758 10.99 -29.22 -15.39
C LEU A 758 11.33 -30.65 -14.96
N VAL A 759 12.61 -30.94 -14.75
CA VAL A 759 13.12 -32.26 -14.34
C VAL A 759 14.18 -32.07 -13.26
N SER A 760 13.77 -32.21 -12.00
CA SER A 760 14.69 -32.22 -10.85
C SER A 760 15.53 -33.49 -10.85
N ASP A 761 16.84 -33.36 -10.68
CA ASP A 761 17.75 -34.48 -10.44
C ASP A 761 17.96 -34.64 -8.93
N LEU A 762 17.20 -35.55 -8.32
CA LEU A 762 17.19 -35.77 -6.88
C LEU A 762 18.40 -36.58 -6.39
N ASP A 763 18.88 -37.53 -7.21
CA ASP A 763 20.05 -38.34 -6.89
C ASP A 763 21.32 -37.45 -6.89
N THR A 764 21.44 -36.55 -7.87
CA THR A 764 22.51 -35.53 -7.88
C THR A 764 22.29 -34.47 -6.80
N ALA A 765 21.04 -34.14 -6.42
CA ALA A 765 20.79 -33.21 -5.33
C ALA A 765 21.29 -33.73 -3.97
N GLU A 766 20.95 -34.96 -3.58
CA GLU A 766 21.45 -35.58 -2.34
C GLU A 766 22.98 -35.79 -2.39
N ARG A 767 23.54 -36.07 -3.58
CA ARG A 767 24.99 -36.15 -3.77
C ARG A 767 25.69 -34.79 -3.59
N CYS A 768 25.14 -33.72 -4.16
CA CYS A 768 25.61 -32.34 -3.92
C CYS A 768 25.53 -31.98 -2.43
N ILE A 769 24.44 -32.36 -1.75
CA ILE A 769 24.29 -32.19 -0.30
C ILE A 769 25.41 -32.92 0.46
N SER A 770 25.72 -34.18 0.15
CA SER A 770 26.84 -34.89 0.80
C SER A 770 28.16 -34.17 0.57
N MET A 771 28.53 -33.92 -0.68
CA MET A 771 29.79 -33.27 -1.04
C MET A 771 29.97 -31.91 -0.35
N LEU A 772 28.88 -31.15 -0.18
CA LEU A 772 28.90 -29.88 0.54
C LEU A 772 29.04 -30.05 2.07
N ARG A 773 28.41 -31.06 2.69
CA ARG A 773 28.66 -31.39 4.11
C ARG A 773 30.11 -31.81 4.34
N ASP A 774 30.63 -32.67 3.47
CA ASP A 774 32.00 -33.17 3.49
C ASP A 774 33.02 -32.02 3.25
N GLY A 775 32.63 -31.03 2.43
CA GLY A 775 33.34 -29.75 2.24
C GLY A 775 33.19 -28.73 3.38
N GLY A 776 32.58 -29.10 4.51
CA GLY A 776 32.44 -28.26 5.69
C GLY A 776 31.34 -27.20 5.59
N PHE A 777 30.36 -27.36 4.70
CA PHE A 777 29.20 -26.47 4.61
C PHE A 777 28.00 -27.00 5.41
N ASN A 778 27.33 -26.11 6.13
CA ASN A 778 26.01 -26.34 6.69
C ASN A 778 24.97 -26.29 5.54
N VAL A 779 24.56 -27.46 5.04
CA VAL A 779 23.68 -27.59 3.87
C VAL A 779 22.40 -28.38 4.15
N GLY A 780 21.27 -27.76 3.81
CA GLY A 780 19.92 -28.32 3.89
C GLY A 780 19.40 -28.85 2.55
N ALA A 781 18.42 -29.75 2.62
CA ALA A 781 17.59 -30.14 1.49
C ALA A 781 16.31 -29.29 1.49
N ASN A 782 15.95 -28.69 0.36
CA ASN A 782 14.71 -27.91 0.23
C ASN A 782 13.72 -28.59 -0.73
N SER A 783 12.81 -29.37 -0.16
CA SER A 783 11.75 -30.09 -0.87
C SER A 783 10.55 -29.23 -1.27
N LYS A 784 10.58 -27.93 -0.94
CA LYS A 784 9.52 -26.95 -1.25
C LYS A 784 9.97 -25.84 -2.21
N PHE A 785 11.22 -25.86 -2.67
CA PHE A 785 11.73 -24.84 -3.56
C PHE A 785 11.03 -24.90 -4.93
N GLU A 786 10.51 -23.76 -5.38
CA GLU A 786 9.85 -23.57 -6.67
C GLU A 786 10.82 -22.83 -7.59
N TRP A 787 11.02 -23.29 -8.82
CA TRP A 787 12.14 -22.81 -9.63
C TRP A 787 11.91 -21.36 -10.10
N ILE A 788 12.91 -20.51 -9.89
CA ILE A 788 12.89 -19.09 -10.22
C ILE A 788 13.23 -18.89 -11.70
N HIS A 789 12.66 -17.84 -12.28
CA HIS A 789 12.77 -17.50 -13.70
C HIS A 789 14.19 -17.47 -14.28
N ASP A 790 15.19 -17.01 -13.52
CA ASP A 790 16.59 -16.95 -13.95
C ASP A 790 17.13 -18.35 -14.28
N THR A 791 16.68 -19.37 -13.57
CA THR A 791 17.06 -20.77 -13.82
C THR A 791 16.27 -21.35 -15.01
N TYR A 792 14.94 -21.42 -14.93
CA TYR A 792 14.17 -22.17 -15.92
C TYR A 792 14.09 -21.49 -17.29
N LEU A 793 14.18 -20.16 -17.39
CA LEU A 793 14.21 -19.49 -18.69
C LEU A 793 15.49 -19.84 -19.46
N ILE A 794 16.63 -19.93 -18.77
CA ILE A 794 17.92 -20.31 -19.39
C ILE A 794 17.89 -21.78 -19.84
N LEU A 795 17.31 -22.68 -19.04
CA LEU A 795 17.08 -24.07 -19.44
C LEU A 795 16.20 -24.17 -20.70
N ILE A 796 15.10 -23.40 -20.80
CA ILE A 796 14.24 -23.34 -22.00
C ILE A 796 15.03 -22.92 -23.26
N ARG A 797 16.03 -22.05 -23.13
CA ARG A 797 16.82 -21.57 -24.28
C ARG A 797 17.97 -22.51 -24.65
N MET A 798 18.63 -23.11 -23.67
CA MET A 798 19.74 -24.05 -23.89
C MET A 798 19.24 -25.44 -24.32
N PHE A 799 18.09 -25.89 -23.81
CA PHE A 799 17.56 -27.23 -24.02
C PHE A 799 16.10 -27.22 -24.53
N PRO A 800 15.82 -26.62 -25.71
CA PRO A 800 14.45 -26.44 -26.20
C PRO A 800 13.69 -27.74 -26.53
N GLY A 801 14.36 -28.90 -26.50
CA GLY A 801 13.72 -30.22 -26.63
C GLY A 801 13.15 -30.78 -25.31
N GLY A 802 13.51 -30.21 -24.16
CA GLY A 802 13.08 -30.66 -22.83
C GLY A 802 14.16 -30.42 -21.77
N CYS A 803 13.74 -30.29 -20.51
CA CYS A 803 14.66 -30.06 -19.40
C CYS A 803 15.57 -31.28 -19.15
N PRO A 804 16.90 -31.12 -19.13
CA PRO A 804 17.79 -32.17 -18.63
C PRO A 804 17.57 -32.36 -17.11
N PRO A 805 17.99 -33.49 -16.53
CA PRO A 805 18.09 -33.65 -15.08
C PRO A 805 18.90 -32.48 -14.50
N THR A 806 18.30 -31.70 -13.61
CA THR A 806 18.90 -30.46 -13.09
C THR A 806 18.81 -30.42 -11.56
N THR A 807 19.94 -30.12 -10.93
CA THR A 807 20.06 -29.78 -9.51
C THR A 807 20.27 -28.27 -9.37
N ILE A 808 19.55 -27.60 -8.46
CA ILE A 808 19.76 -26.18 -8.14
C ILE A 808 20.34 -26.07 -6.71
N VAL A 809 21.35 -25.22 -6.54
CA VAL A 809 22.03 -24.93 -5.27
C VAL A 809 21.87 -23.44 -4.94
N SER A 810 21.53 -23.12 -3.69
CA SER A 810 21.36 -21.75 -3.23
C SER A 810 22.69 -21.02 -3.06
N MET A 811 22.62 -19.69 -3.11
CA MET A 811 23.63 -18.78 -2.58
C MET A 811 23.57 -18.72 -1.05
N ASN A 812 24.47 -17.94 -0.46
CA ASN A 812 24.52 -17.58 0.96
C ASN A 812 24.48 -16.06 1.13
N ALA A 813 23.58 -15.56 1.99
CA ALA A 813 23.22 -14.14 2.11
C ALA A 813 24.35 -13.18 2.52
N ARG A 814 25.51 -13.71 2.94
CA ARG A 814 26.72 -12.89 3.19
C ARG A 814 27.40 -12.44 1.89
N PHE A 815 27.04 -13.06 0.76
CA PHE A 815 27.61 -12.82 -0.58
C PHE A 815 29.15 -12.77 -0.61
N ASP A 816 29.81 -13.58 0.22
CA ASP A 816 31.27 -13.71 0.22
C ASP A 816 31.72 -14.42 -1.08
N PRO A 817 32.56 -13.79 -1.93
CA PRO A 817 33.06 -14.41 -3.14
C PRO A 817 33.89 -15.67 -2.86
N HIS A 818 34.61 -15.72 -1.74
CA HIS A 818 35.45 -16.86 -1.38
C HIS A 818 34.60 -18.06 -0.92
N PHE A 819 33.50 -17.82 -0.21
CA PHE A 819 32.50 -18.83 0.11
C PHE A 819 31.88 -19.44 -1.16
N HIS A 820 31.36 -18.62 -2.08
CA HIS A 820 30.70 -19.11 -3.31
C HIS A 820 31.68 -19.81 -4.26
N LEU A 821 32.91 -19.29 -4.38
CA LEU A 821 34.02 -19.96 -5.05
C LEU A 821 34.31 -21.33 -4.40
N ARG A 822 34.31 -21.43 -3.07
CA ARG A 822 34.50 -22.71 -2.37
C ARG A 822 33.36 -23.69 -2.67
N VAL A 823 32.10 -23.24 -2.71
CA VAL A 823 30.94 -24.09 -3.11
C VAL A 823 31.16 -24.66 -4.52
N GLY A 824 31.57 -23.82 -5.47
CA GLY A 824 31.89 -24.25 -6.84
C GLY A 824 33.09 -25.20 -6.91
N SER A 825 34.12 -24.96 -6.09
CA SER A 825 35.29 -25.84 -5.98
C SER A 825 34.97 -27.19 -5.34
N THR A 826 33.99 -27.26 -4.44
CA THR A 826 33.54 -28.50 -3.81
C THR A 826 32.69 -29.34 -4.77
N LEU A 827 31.84 -28.72 -5.60
CA LEU A 827 31.04 -29.43 -6.61
C LEU A 827 31.79 -29.69 -7.93
N ARG A 828 32.97 -29.08 -8.12
CA ARG A 828 33.87 -29.26 -9.27
C ARG A 828 34.01 -30.71 -9.78
N PRO A 829 34.19 -31.76 -8.95
CA PRO A 829 34.44 -33.12 -9.44
C PRO A 829 33.37 -33.62 -10.43
N LEU A 830 32.13 -33.19 -10.26
CA LEU A 830 31.00 -33.57 -11.11
C LEU A 830 31.17 -33.10 -12.57
N ARG A 831 31.99 -32.06 -12.83
CA ARG A 831 32.36 -31.66 -14.21
C ARG A 831 33.05 -32.81 -14.97
N ASN A 832 33.90 -33.56 -14.27
CA ASN A 832 34.71 -34.64 -14.85
C ASN A 832 33.85 -35.89 -15.16
N GLU A 833 32.67 -35.98 -14.55
CA GLU A 833 31.71 -37.07 -14.74
C GLU A 833 30.70 -36.79 -15.87
N GLY A 834 30.67 -35.56 -16.40
CA GLY A 834 29.77 -35.17 -17.48
C GLY A 834 28.69 -34.15 -17.11
N TYR A 835 28.69 -33.59 -15.90
CA TYR A 835 27.72 -32.56 -15.52
C TYR A 835 28.12 -31.18 -16.06
N LEU A 836 27.12 -30.45 -16.59
CA LEU A 836 27.28 -29.06 -16.98
C LEU A 836 26.99 -28.15 -15.77
N ILE A 837 28.01 -27.42 -15.32
CA ILE A 837 27.87 -26.45 -14.22
C ILE A 837 27.50 -25.08 -14.81
N ILE A 838 26.41 -24.48 -14.32
CA ILE A 838 25.87 -23.19 -14.79
C ILE A 838 25.72 -22.23 -13.60
N GLY A 839 26.12 -20.98 -13.80
CA GLY A 839 25.73 -19.85 -12.96
C GLY A 839 24.83 -18.89 -13.75
N THR A 840 23.73 -18.42 -13.16
CA THR A 840 22.85 -17.39 -13.77
C THR A 840 22.86 -16.09 -12.98
N GLY A 841 22.84 -14.97 -13.72
CA GLY A 841 23.18 -13.63 -13.25
C GLY A 841 23.54 -12.73 -14.44
N GLY A 842 23.92 -11.48 -14.18
CA GLY A 842 24.26 -10.50 -15.20
C GLY A 842 25.75 -10.15 -15.23
N ALA A 843 26.24 -9.66 -16.38
CA ALA A 843 27.53 -8.96 -16.42
C ALA A 843 27.38 -7.56 -15.81
N VAL A 844 26.26 -6.89 -16.09
CA VAL A 844 25.80 -5.67 -15.40
C VAL A 844 24.34 -5.89 -15.03
N HIS A 845 24.01 -5.79 -13.75
CA HIS A 845 22.64 -5.93 -13.26
C HIS A 845 22.34 -4.91 -12.15
N ASN A 846 22.29 -3.63 -12.52
CA ASN A 846 21.84 -2.56 -11.64
C ASN A 846 20.49 -2.00 -12.13
N LEU A 847 19.42 -2.35 -11.41
CA LEU A 847 18.07 -1.89 -11.70
C LEU A 847 17.80 -0.43 -11.29
N TYR A 848 18.60 0.13 -10.37
CA TYR A 848 18.50 1.53 -9.94
C TYR A 848 19.08 2.47 -11.00
N ARG A 849 20.26 2.15 -11.54
CA ARG A 849 20.93 2.92 -12.60
C ARG A 849 20.43 2.58 -14.02
N ASN A 850 19.18 2.15 -14.15
CA ASN A 850 18.63 1.62 -15.40
C ASN A 850 17.58 2.56 -16.01
N VAL A 851 17.50 2.61 -17.34
CA VAL A 851 16.60 3.53 -18.04
C VAL A 851 15.27 2.82 -18.32
N TRP A 852 14.38 2.86 -17.32
CA TRP A 852 13.05 2.22 -17.38
C TRP A 852 12.08 2.84 -18.39
N ALA A 853 12.28 4.10 -18.78
CA ALA A 853 11.34 4.85 -19.60
C ALA A 853 11.05 4.22 -20.97
N PRO A 854 12.04 3.78 -21.78
CA PRO A 854 11.80 3.00 -22.99
C PRO A 854 10.96 1.73 -22.75
N MET A 855 11.24 0.94 -21.71
CA MET A 855 10.47 -0.28 -21.43
C MET A 855 9.00 0.02 -21.15
N LEU A 856 8.71 1.03 -20.33
CA LEU A 856 7.33 1.44 -20.02
C LEU A 856 6.62 2.05 -21.25
N LYS A 857 7.35 2.83 -22.06
CA LYS A 857 6.86 3.51 -23.27
C LYS A 857 6.52 2.53 -24.40
N TYR A 858 7.35 1.52 -24.63
CA TYR A 858 7.24 0.60 -25.78
C TYR A 858 6.77 -0.82 -25.42
N ARG A 859 6.69 -1.16 -24.12
CA ARG A 859 6.47 -2.54 -23.63
C ARG A 859 7.52 -3.55 -24.12
N ASP A 860 8.74 -3.07 -24.32
CA ASP A 860 9.89 -3.81 -24.85
C ASP A 860 11.13 -3.50 -24.00
N ASN A 861 11.68 -4.53 -23.33
CA ASN A 861 12.90 -4.41 -22.52
C ASN A 861 14.18 -4.24 -23.36
N PHE A 862 14.13 -4.48 -24.67
CA PHE A 862 15.21 -4.21 -25.62
C PHE A 862 15.06 -2.83 -26.31
N ALA A 863 14.07 -2.03 -25.94
CA ALA A 863 13.94 -0.66 -26.42
C ALA A 863 15.07 0.21 -25.83
N GLN A 864 15.91 0.75 -26.70
CA GLN A 864 17.05 1.60 -26.34
C GLN A 864 16.95 2.92 -27.12
N GLU A 865 16.59 4.00 -26.43
CA GLU A 865 16.62 5.36 -26.99
C GLU A 865 18.03 6.00 -26.89
N THR A 866 18.88 5.44 -26.03
CA THR A 866 20.27 5.83 -25.81
C THR A 866 21.17 4.57 -25.81
N ALA A 867 22.48 4.75 -25.99
CA ALA A 867 23.44 3.69 -25.76
C ALA A 867 23.61 3.40 -24.25
N PRO A 868 24.14 2.23 -23.86
CA PRO A 868 24.51 1.96 -22.47
C PRO A 868 25.57 2.96 -21.96
N GLU A 869 25.50 3.29 -20.68
CA GLU A 869 26.39 4.27 -20.05
C GLU A 869 27.83 3.75 -19.87
N GLY A 870 28.79 4.69 -19.82
CA GLY A 870 30.21 4.37 -19.82
C GLY A 870 30.67 3.49 -18.64
N TRP A 871 30.08 3.65 -17.46
CA TRP A 871 30.37 2.80 -16.29
C TRP A 871 29.93 1.34 -16.53
N ALA A 872 28.80 1.14 -17.22
CA ALA A 872 28.25 -0.17 -17.51
C ALA A 872 29.12 -0.88 -18.55
N LEU A 873 29.51 -0.15 -19.61
CA LEU A 873 30.43 -0.63 -20.64
C LEU A 873 31.81 -1.01 -20.05
N GLU A 874 32.36 -0.18 -19.17
CA GLU A 874 33.65 -0.41 -18.51
C GLU A 874 33.63 -1.63 -17.57
N PHE A 875 32.58 -1.79 -16.76
CA PHE A 875 32.44 -2.98 -15.92
C PHE A 875 32.22 -4.24 -16.76
N ARG A 876 31.34 -4.18 -17.77
CA ARG A 876 31.12 -5.26 -18.73
C ARG A 876 32.42 -5.68 -19.42
N GLN A 877 33.26 -4.73 -19.82
CA GLN A 877 34.57 -5.03 -20.41
C GLN A 877 35.49 -5.70 -19.38
N SER A 878 35.51 -5.21 -18.14
CA SER A 878 36.28 -5.81 -17.05
C SER A 878 35.84 -7.24 -16.73
N VAL A 879 34.54 -7.55 -16.82
CA VAL A 879 34.01 -8.92 -16.72
C VAL A 879 34.49 -9.79 -17.89
N GLU A 880 34.42 -9.30 -19.13
CA GLU A 880 34.94 -10.04 -20.29
C GLU A 880 36.45 -10.27 -20.16
N ASP A 881 37.25 -9.27 -19.80
CA ASP A 881 38.71 -9.40 -19.66
C ASP A 881 39.06 -10.40 -18.55
N CYS A 882 38.35 -10.36 -17.41
CA CYS A 882 38.57 -11.32 -16.34
C CYS A 882 38.25 -12.76 -16.79
N MET A 883 37.12 -12.98 -17.48
CA MET A 883 36.72 -14.30 -17.99
C MET A 883 37.59 -14.81 -19.15
N THR A 884 38.02 -13.93 -20.06
CA THR A 884 38.67 -14.31 -21.34
C THR A 884 40.19 -14.24 -21.34
N GLN A 885 40.81 -13.53 -20.39
CA GLN A 885 42.28 -13.42 -20.31
C GLN A 885 42.90 -14.33 -19.23
N ASN A 886 42.10 -14.84 -18.31
CA ASN A 886 42.55 -15.67 -17.18
C ASN A 886 42.09 -17.14 -17.32
N ARG A 887 42.70 -18.00 -16.51
CA ARG A 887 42.37 -19.43 -16.33
C ARG A 887 42.97 -19.94 -15.01
N GLY A 888 42.55 -21.11 -14.54
CA GLY A 888 43.02 -21.67 -13.27
C GLY A 888 42.90 -20.70 -12.09
N PRO A 889 43.84 -20.69 -11.14
CA PRO A 889 43.77 -19.82 -9.96
C PRO A 889 43.86 -18.32 -10.30
N ALA A 890 44.31 -17.95 -11.51
CA ALA A 890 44.24 -16.57 -11.98
C ALA A 890 42.80 -16.14 -12.28
N LEU A 891 41.96 -17.03 -12.83
CA LEU A 891 40.54 -16.73 -13.07
C LEU A 891 39.81 -16.46 -11.75
N ARG A 892 40.03 -17.31 -10.73
CA ARG A 892 39.53 -17.09 -9.37
C ARG A 892 39.92 -15.71 -8.85
N ARG A 893 41.22 -15.38 -8.86
CA ARG A 893 41.71 -14.07 -8.40
C ARG A 893 41.13 -12.90 -9.19
N ALA A 894 40.91 -13.05 -10.49
CA ALA A 894 40.33 -12.02 -11.34
C ALA A 894 38.85 -11.77 -10.99
N ILE A 895 38.03 -12.84 -10.96
CA ILE A 895 36.60 -12.74 -10.68
C ILE A 895 36.32 -12.28 -9.24
N THR A 896 37.04 -12.77 -8.23
CA THR A 896 36.86 -12.24 -6.86
C THR A 896 37.38 -10.80 -6.70
N ARG A 897 38.32 -10.36 -7.54
CA ARG A 897 38.81 -8.98 -7.54
C ARG A 897 37.86 -8.01 -8.25
N LEU A 898 36.95 -8.47 -9.11
CA LEU A 898 35.93 -7.59 -9.70
C LEU A 898 35.05 -6.94 -8.64
N MET A 899 34.79 -7.59 -7.50
CA MET A 899 34.11 -6.97 -6.34
C MET A 899 34.88 -5.81 -5.68
N LYS A 900 36.10 -5.50 -6.17
CA LYS A 900 36.93 -4.34 -5.81
C LYS A 900 37.21 -3.44 -7.03
N HIS A 901 36.55 -3.67 -8.16
CA HIS A 901 36.57 -2.76 -9.31
C HIS A 901 35.78 -1.49 -8.97
N PRO A 902 36.21 -0.28 -9.38
CA PRO A 902 35.52 0.97 -9.04
C PRO A 902 34.04 0.95 -9.45
N GLN A 903 33.76 0.51 -10.68
CA GLN A 903 32.40 0.44 -11.25
C GLN A 903 31.60 -0.79 -10.78
N TYR A 904 32.05 -1.55 -9.77
CA TYR A 904 31.34 -2.77 -9.38
C TYR A 904 29.96 -2.47 -8.78
N ARG A 905 29.85 -1.52 -7.85
CA ARG A 905 28.55 -1.18 -7.24
C ARG A 905 27.63 -0.54 -8.26
N ASP A 906 28.18 0.30 -9.13
CA ASP A 906 27.50 0.82 -10.31
C ASP A 906 26.90 -0.30 -11.17
N ALA A 907 27.61 -1.41 -11.34
CA ALA A 907 27.13 -2.56 -12.11
C ALA A 907 26.27 -3.58 -11.35
N HIS A 908 26.46 -3.73 -10.03
CA HIS A 908 25.81 -4.71 -9.16
C HIS A 908 25.49 -4.05 -7.83
N ALA A 909 24.26 -3.53 -7.73
CA ALA A 909 23.75 -2.93 -6.50
C ALA A 909 23.54 -3.99 -5.39
N THR A 910 23.07 -5.18 -5.78
CA THR A 910 23.02 -6.39 -4.96
C THR A 910 23.98 -7.43 -5.52
N ASP A 911 24.61 -8.22 -4.65
CA ASP A 911 25.69 -9.15 -5.03
C ASP A 911 25.20 -10.53 -5.54
N ASP A 912 23.91 -10.83 -5.38
CA ASP A 912 23.30 -12.09 -5.82
C ASP A 912 23.52 -12.34 -7.32
N HIS A 913 23.39 -11.31 -8.15
CA HIS A 913 23.59 -11.39 -9.60
C HIS A 913 25.04 -11.67 -10.04
N PHE A 914 26.00 -11.63 -9.11
CA PHE A 914 27.42 -11.87 -9.37
C PHE A 914 27.97 -13.12 -8.67
N MET A 915 27.35 -13.59 -7.57
CA MET A 915 27.86 -14.76 -6.83
C MET A 915 27.87 -16.05 -7.65
N SER A 916 26.99 -16.18 -8.63
CA SER A 916 26.96 -17.32 -9.56
C SER A 916 28.19 -17.35 -10.49
N ALA A 917 28.77 -16.18 -10.81
CA ALA A 917 30.05 -16.09 -11.51
C ALA A 917 31.23 -16.48 -10.60
N CYS A 918 31.20 -16.13 -9.30
CA CYS A 918 32.18 -16.62 -8.32
C CYS A 918 32.11 -18.14 -8.15
N PHE A 919 30.91 -18.72 -8.12
CA PHE A 919 30.68 -20.17 -8.12
C PHE A 919 31.26 -20.86 -9.37
N VAL A 920 30.99 -20.34 -10.57
CA VAL A 920 31.56 -20.87 -11.82
C VAL A 920 33.10 -20.75 -11.86
N ALA A 921 33.67 -19.63 -11.38
CA ALA A 921 35.12 -19.47 -11.23
C ALA A 921 35.71 -20.40 -10.15
N GLY A 922 34.91 -20.80 -9.16
CA GLY A 922 35.21 -21.88 -8.23
C GLY A 922 35.34 -23.24 -8.95
N ALA A 923 34.35 -23.59 -9.76
CA ALA A 923 34.30 -24.85 -10.50
C ALA A 923 35.41 -24.98 -11.57
N ALA A 924 35.80 -23.87 -12.21
CA ALA A 924 36.72 -23.85 -13.37
C ALA A 924 38.00 -23.02 -13.14
N GLY A 925 38.56 -23.04 -11.92
CA GLY A 925 39.73 -22.25 -11.54
C GLY A 925 40.76 -22.93 -10.63
N GLU A 926 40.89 -24.26 -10.67
CA GLU A 926 42.00 -24.96 -10.01
C GLU A 926 43.30 -24.92 -10.83
N TRP A 927 44.42 -25.28 -10.20
CA TRP A 927 45.74 -25.37 -10.86
C TRP A 927 45.75 -26.24 -12.13
N GLU A 928 44.91 -27.27 -12.18
CA GLU A 928 44.72 -28.14 -13.36
C GLU A 928 44.22 -27.35 -14.58
N ASP A 929 43.40 -26.32 -14.36
CA ASP A 929 42.79 -25.51 -15.42
C ASP A 929 43.76 -24.46 -15.99
N GLU A 930 45.01 -24.40 -15.53
CA GLU A 930 46.05 -23.59 -16.18
C GLU A 930 46.46 -24.12 -17.56
N GLN A 931 46.07 -25.35 -17.91
CA GLN A 931 46.25 -25.95 -19.24
C GLN A 931 45.01 -25.81 -20.15
N GLU A 932 43.86 -25.42 -19.59
CA GLU A 932 42.59 -25.30 -20.33
C GLU A 932 42.59 -24.11 -21.31
N GLU A 933 41.67 -24.17 -22.27
CA GLU A 933 41.35 -23.03 -23.12
C GLU A 933 40.78 -21.88 -22.28
N ARG A 934 41.25 -20.65 -22.54
CA ARG A 934 40.72 -19.44 -21.89
C ARG A 934 39.23 -19.28 -22.18
N GLY A 935 38.53 -18.59 -21.28
CA GLY A 935 37.09 -18.33 -21.42
C GLY A 935 36.74 -17.64 -22.74
N ARG A 936 35.56 -17.98 -23.27
CA ARG A 936 35.03 -17.44 -24.53
C ARG A 936 33.69 -16.77 -24.30
N LEU A 937 33.58 -15.49 -24.62
CA LEU A 937 32.29 -14.84 -24.83
C LEU A 937 31.57 -15.56 -26.00
N GLY A 938 30.33 -15.99 -25.76
CA GLY A 938 29.48 -16.70 -26.72
C GLY A 938 28.53 -15.75 -27.44
N ALA A 939 27.83 -14.92 -26.67
CA ALA A 939 26.98 -13.83 -27.13
C ALA A 939 26.60 -12.92 -25.95
N GLU A 940 25.94 -11.80 -26.24
CA GLU A 940 25.57 -10.77 -25.28
C GLU A 940 24.25 -10.10 -25.70
N THR A 941 23.47 -9.62 -24.73
CA THR A 941 22.37 -8.68 -24.98
C THR A 941 22.35 -7.59 -23.91
N TRP A 942 21.77 -6.44 -24.27
CA TRP A 942 21.59 -5.29 -23.39
C TRP A 942 20.10 -4.96 -23.29
N GLU A 943 19.65 -4.62 -22.09
CA GLU A 943 18.24 -4.48 -21.70
C GLU A 943 18.07 -3.26 -20.79
N LEU A 944 16.90 -2.62 -20.83
CA LEU A 944 16.57 -1.40 -20.05
C LEU A 944 17.62 -0.27 -20.23
N THR A 945 18.30 -0.26 -21.38
CA THR A 945 19.55 0.46 -21.68
C THR A 945 20.80 -0.06 -20.96
N ASN A 946 20.87 -0.12 -19.62
CA ASN A 946 22.14 -0.33 -18.90
C ASN A 946 22.36 -1.74 -18.31
N MET A 947 21.39 -2.65 -18.36
CA MET A 947 21.57 -4.04 -17.93
C MET A 947 22.21 -4.88 -19.04
N CYS A 948 23.19 -5.72 -18.70
CA CYS A 948 23.96 -6.51 -19.65
C CYS A 948 24.00 -8.00 -19.26
N ASN A 949 23.57 -8.85 -20.19
CA ASN A 949 23.50 -10.30 -20.07
C ASN A 949 24.51 -10.94 -21.05
N SER A 950 25.72 -11.28 -20.55
CA SER A 950 26.82 -11.85 -21.35
C SER A 950 27.03 -13.34 -21.07
N GLN A 951 26.99 -14.18 -22.11
CA GLN A 951 27.19 -15.63 -22.01
C GLN A 951 28.68 -15.98 -22.14
N PHE A 952 29.32 -16.48 -21.08
CA PHE A 952 30.67 -17.04 -21.13
C PHE A 952 30.67 -18.58 -21.24
N THR A 953 31.78 -19.15 -21.70
CA THR A 953 32.05 -20.60 -21.68
C THR A 953 33.50 -20.82 -21.27
N LEU A 954 33.75 -21.73 -20.32
CA LEU A 954 35.06 -22.05 -19.78
C LEU A 954 35.38 -23.53 -20.05
N GLY A 955 36.62 -23.86 -20.41
CA GLY A 955 37.01 -25.21 -20.83
C GLY A 955 36.35 -25.68 -22.14
N SER A 956 36.58 -26.94 -22.51
CA SER A 956 35.87 -27.56 -23.65
C SER A 956 35.82 -29.10 -23.55
N TRP A 957 34.77 -29.73 -24.08
CA TRP A 957 34.68 -31.19 -24.18
C TRP A 957 35.56 -31.72 -25.32
N SER A 958 36.15 -32.92 -25.21
CA SER A 958 36.99 -33.50 -26.27
C SER A 958 36.18 -33.84 -27.54
N SER A 959 36.84 -34.01 -28.68
CA SER A 959 36.18 -34.45 -29.92
C SER A 959 35.49 -35.81 -29.80
N GLU A 960 35.95 -36.66 -28.89
CA GLU A 960 35.37 -37.98 -28.60
C GLU A 960 34.07 -37.86 -27.77
N GLN A 961 33.97 -36.83 -26.94
CA GLN A 961 32.76 -36.50 -26.16
C GLN A 961 31.69 -35.77 -27.00
N ARG A 962 32.02 -35.34 -28.23
CA ARG A 962 31.16 -34.54 -29.13
C ARG A 962 30.42 -35.32 -30.22
N VAL A 963 30.58 -36.65 -30.31
CA VAL A 963 30.05 -37.43 -31.47
C VAL A 963 29.32 -38.71 -31.05
N ALA A 964 27.99 -38.62 -30.91
CA ALA A 964 27.08 -39.78 -30.92
C ALA A 964 25.63 -39.44 -31.35
N THR A 965 25.40 -38.34 -32.08
CA THR A 965 24.05 -37.94 -32.52
C THR A 965 23.63 -38.64 -33.81
N ALA A 966 23.07 -39.84 -33.68
CA ALA A 966 22.39 -40.54 -34.78
C ALA A 966 21.17 -41.33 -34.27
N ALA A 967 20.00 -41.03 -34.83
CA ALA A 967 18.72 -41.77 -34.71
C ALA A 967 18.15 -42.03 -33.29
N ALA A 968 17.33 -41.08 -32.83
CA ALA A 968 16.11 -41.32 -32.06
C ALA A 968 15.08 -40.26 -32.43
#